data_AF-A0A8H4M9A0-F1
#
_entry.id   AF-A0A8H4M9A0-F1
#
_cell.length_a   1.000
_cell.length_b   1.000
_cell.length_c   1.000
_cell.angle_alpha   90.00
_cell.angle_beta   90.00
_cell.angle_gamma   90.00
#
_symmetry.space_group_name_H-M   'P 1'
#
loop_
_entity.id
_entity.type
_entity.pdbx_description
1 polymer ?
#
loop_
_entity_poly.entity_id
_entity_poly.type
_entity_poly.pdbx_seq_one_letter_code
_entity_poly.pdbx_strand_id
1 'polypeptide(L)'
;MLQNVEGNTQQGIYMENGSGGFLADLTFVGGNFGAYFGNQQFTTSHLVFVNCKTALQIHWDWAWTMQDVVVESCGTGLLVTGGAGGPLSKGQSLGSLVLVDAIIANTPNGIVTSLYAENSISLLLQNVGFFNVQNAVTDSVVSKVLLAGGNEVRIDNWGFGRVTDSHGTSFFANAENIPVMNRTKSLLSPELAYVKPNFYTRRRPKYTDLGTSQVINLKTAGARGDGQTDDTSVLNTIFAAAANMSAIVFIPHGIYVITDTVKIPVGSRIIGQTWPQIMARGSKFADLTATRAAVQVGSPGDSGVVEIQDLLFTVSGNTAGAILVQWNVHEAAQGSVGLWDSHFRVGGALGSSLQAAQCPKNGGININCIAASALLHITAKSSVYMENVWMWVADHDLDSPEEVQVDIFSGRGVLIESQGPSWLYGTAAEHNVLYQYQLSNSSNIVMGMIQTESPYFQSHPGAPLPIMTENCQDKAFEVVQSYDLWIYNLVTKAIVEMVSPVNEMPTLAKDNKNGFMSSILAWLKGSQNTTGQKKFPGFTIYEPDDLPSSFSAECVSALTATIDCVDHVFSFYETAYHGALGDDSLTEAVCDQNCGNSLAAWFNNVQKNCPGYKLFNGPVDRFGGNMWAGWNETCYKDPTTGQYCNDIIENFTMVATVEDMPHDELCSYCYVTKLKMMQSSQYSYYNELFQNNLETVTSKCGISANTTIPPPLSIVEPEEEPLCLSDNIYHTKEGDTCTSIALDYSVSSAALYMGNQDLIRNCQRVAVGQKLCLPLSCEHTYVLQPNDTCRSIEQVNAQIMFDSSTKTITPLRQLNPWIDAYCTNLQNTAWAYGSVLCLSPQLGAFNNTDPVITSRNPYAQNTGYGSYLVDPPANTTVATGTTLRCGRWHVAAENESCAGICMQDGITSSLFLAVNPSLNLAACTEGLVPGVAYCTGPMAGWNYTVGSS
;
A
#
# COMPACT_ATOMS: atom_id res chain seq x y z
N MET A 1 -34.28 29.62 -41.10
CA MET A 1 -34.23 30.15 -39.73
C MET A 1 -33.33 31.39 -39.73
N LEU A 2 -33.68 32.38 -38.90
CA LEU A 2 -33.34 33.80 -39.04
C LEU A 2 -31.87 34.10 -38.72
N GLN A 3 -30.97 33.92 -39.71
CA GLN A 3 -29.53 34.15 -39.53
C GLN A 3 -29.17 35.64 -39.35
N ASN A 4 -30.03 36.58 -39.78
CA ASN A 4 -29.70 38.00 -39.88
C ASN A 4 -30.92 38.93 -39.72
N VAL A 5 -31.73 38.75 -38.67
CA VAL A 5 -32.62 39.86 -38.27
C VAL A 5 -31.79 40.84 -37.45
N GLU A 6 -31.58 42.04 -37.99
CA GLU A 6 -30.95 43.13 -37.26
C GLU A 6 -31.67 43.33 -35.92
N GLY A 7 -30.92 43.32 -34.82
CA GLY A 7 -31.49 43.39 -33.46
C GLY A 7 -31.90 42.05 -32.84
N ASN A 8 -31.58 40.88 -33.43
CA ASN A 8 -31.80 39.60 -32.77
C ASN A 8 -31.04 39.51 -31.43
N THR A 9 -31.75 39.16 -30.36
CA THR A 9 -31.23 38.99 -28.99
C THR A 9 -31.41 37.58 -28.45
N GLN A 10 -31.91 36.63 -29.25
CA GLN A 10 -32.17 35.25 -28.82
C GLN A 10 -30.88 34.54 -28.40
N GLN A 11 -30.97 33.76 -27.33
CA GLN A 11 -29.89 32.93 -26.80
C GLN A 11 -30.47 31.55 -26.49
N GLY A 12 -29.74 30.47 -26.82
CA GLY A 12 -30.19 29.10 -26.50
C GLY A 12 -30.06 28.79 -25.02
N ILE A 13 -28.84 28.86 -24.49
CA ILE A 13 -28.55 28.79 -23.04
C ILE A 13 -27.99 30.13 -22.57
N TYR A 14 -28.49 30.58 -21.42
CA TYR A 14 -27.88 31.63 -20.62
C TYR A 14 -27.51 31.06 -19.25
N MET A 15 -26.22 31.03 -18.94
CA MET A 15 -25.65 30.60 -17.67
C MET A 15 -24.75 31.72 -17.16
N GLU A 16 -25.20 32.42 -16.13
CA GLU A 16 -24.49 33.55 -15.55
C GLU A 16 -23.45 33.13 -14.50
N ASN A 17 -23.72 32.05 -13.75
CA ASN A 17 -22.85 31.46 -12.75
C ASN A 17 -23.26 30.01 -12.43
N GLY A 18 -22.52 29.37 -11.52
CA GLY A 18 -22.82 28.07 -10.92
C GLY A 18 -21.54 27.36 -10.49
N SER A 19 -21.68 26.18 -9.89
CA SER A 19 -20.60 25.20 -9.72
C SER A 19 -21.02 23.93 -10.44
N GLY A 20 -20.81 23.98 -11.74
CA GLY A 20 -21.44 23.13 -12.70
C GLY A 20 -20.71 21.82 -12.93
N GLY A 21 -21.42 21.01 -13.69
CA GLY A 21 -21.15 19.61 -13.98
C GLY A 21 -21.14 19.37 -15.48
N PHE A 22 -22.13 18.65 -16.00
CA PHE A 22 -22.06 18.06 -17.34
C PHE A 22 -23.25 18.44 -18.24
N LEU A 23 -22.98 18.70 -19.53
CA LEU A 23 -24.02 18.84 -20.56
C LEU A 23 -23.56 18.24 -21.89
N ALA A 24 -24.48 17.58 -22.60
CA ALA A 24 -24.14 16.93 -23.86
C ALA A 24 -25.33 16.72 -24.80
N ASP A 25 -25.03 16.34 -26.05
CA ASP A 25 -26.00 15.94 -27.08
C ASP A 25 -26.98 17.08 -27.44
N LEU A 26 -26.44 18.29 -27.67
CA LEU A 26 -27.23 19.50 -27.95
C LEU A 26 -26.92 20.08 -29.32
N THR A 27 -27.98 20.48 -30.04
CA THR A 27 -27.88 21.20 -31.31
C THR A 27 -28.55 22.58 -31.21
N PHE A 28 -27.81 23.63 -31.54
CA PHE A 28 -28.24 25.02 -31.53
C PHE A 28 -28.32 25.53 -32.97
N VAL A 29 -29.48 26.09 -33.36
CA VAL A 29 -29.70 26.59 -34.72
C VAL A 29 -30.17 28.04 -34.72
N GLY A 30 -29.37 28.94 -35.28
CA GLY A 30 -29.68 30.38 -35.28
C GLY A 30 -29.38 31.08 -33.94
N GLY A 31 -29.99 32.24 -33.73
CA GLY A 31 -29.82 33.04 -32.51
C GLY A 31 -28.63 34.01 -32.53
N ASN A 32 -28.64 34.97 -31.61
CA ASN A 32 -27.49 35.85 -31.36
C ASN A 32 -26.36 35.07 -30.69
N PHE A 33 -26.71 34.24 -29.70
CA PHE A 33 -25.83 33.25 -29.09
C PHE A 33 -26.47 31.86 -29.18
N GLY A 34 -25.71 30.83 -29.57
CA GLY A 34 -26.14 29.46 -29.33
C GLY A 34 -26.13 29.17 -27.83
N ALA A 35 -24.98 29.40 -27.20
CA ALA A 35 -24.82 29.32 -25.75
C ALA A 35 -24.03 30.51 -25.19
N TYR A 36 -24.42 30.96 -24.00
CA TYR A 36 -23.78 32.02 -23.24
C TYR A 36 -23.45 31.49 -21.83
N PHE A 37 -22.17 31.29 -21.55
CA PHE A 37 -21.69 30.46 -20.44
C PHE A 37 -20.81 31.21 -19.44
N GLY A 38 -21.08 31.02 -18.16
CA GLY A 38 -20.21 31.42 -17.06
C GLY A 38 -20.47 30.56 -15.82
N ASN A 39 -19.42 29.93 -15.30
CA ASN A 39 -19.53 28.94 -14.22
C ASN A 39 -18.15 28.68 -13.60
N GLN A 40 -18.05 28.25 -12.34
CA GLN A 40 -16.76 27.83 -11.75
C GLN A 40 -16.06 26.80 -12.64
N GLN A 41 -16.78 25.73 -12.98
CA GLN A 41 -16.27 24.71 -13.88
C GLN A 41 -17.37 23.97 -14.62
N PHE A 42 -17.04 23.35 -15.75
CA PHE A 42 -17.98 22.53 -16.50
C PHE A 42 -17.29 21.57 -17.47
N THR A 43 -17.99 20.47 -17.78
CA THR A 43 -17.68 19.59 -18.92
C THR A 43 -18.82 19.65 -19.93
N THR A 44 -18.51 20.02 -21.17
CA THR A 44 -19.48 20.00 -22.28
C THR A 44 -19.02 18.99 -23.33
N SER A 45 -19.94 18.19 -23.88
CA SER A 45 -19.60 17.14 -24.84
C SER A 45 -20.62 17.00 -25.98
N HIS A 46 -20.22 16.91 -27.24
CA HIS A 46 -21.13 16.85 -28.41
C HIS A 46 -22.10 18.03 -28.50
N LEU A 47 -21.54 19.22 -28.72
CA LEU A 47 -22.32 20.44 -28.97
C LEU A 47 -22.21 20.86 -30.43
N VAL A 48 -23.35 20.99 -31.09
CA VAL A 48 -23.44 21.36 -32.50
C VAL A 48 -24.07 22.74 -32.63
N PHE A 49 -23.38 23.66 -33.29
CA PHE A 49 -23.84 25.02 -33.52
C PHE A 49 -23.92 25.30 -35.02
N VAL A 50 -25.11 25.67 -35.49
CA VAL A 50 -25.37 25.89 -36.92
C VAL A 50 -26.04 27.24 -37.12
N ASN A 51 -25.46 28.07 -37.99
CA ASN A 51 -26.05 29.35 -38.39
C ASN A 51 -26.29 30.34 -37.23
N CYS A 52 -25.53 30.25 -36.13
CA CYS A 52 -25.57 31.23 -35.04
C CYS A 52 -24.78 32.48 -35.44
N LYS A 53 -25.16 33.67 -34.91
CA LYS A 53 -24.29 34.84 -35.05
C LYS A 53 -22.97 34.63 -34.29
N THR A 54 -23.07 34.21 -33.04
CA THR A 54 -21.98 33.64 -32.24
C THR A 54 -22.41 32.26 -31.78
N ALA A 55 -21.65 31.21 -32.10
CA ALA A 55 -22.00 29.85 -31.66
C ALA A 55 -21.99 29.75 -30.14
N LEU A 56 -20.87 30.11 -29.52
CA LEU A 56 -20.70 30.05 -28.08
C LEU A 56 -19.94 31.28 -27.58
N GLN A 57 -20.41 31.88 -26.49
CA GLN A 57 -19.62 32.80 -25.69
C GLN A 57 -19.40 32.24 -24.29
N ILE A 58 -18.16 32.30 -23.81
CA ILE A 58 -17.82 32.06 -22.41
C ILE A 58 -17.29 33.37 -21.81
N HIS A 59 -17.91 33.81 -20.70
CA HIS A 59 -17.66 35.12 -20.10
C HIS A 59 -16.88 35.09 -18.77
N TRP A 60 -16.92 33.98 -18.04
CA TRP A 60 -16.01 33.69 -16.93
C TRP A 60 -15.99 32.19 -16.60
N ASP A 61 -14.86 31.71 -16.08
CA ASP A 61 -14.75 30.41 -15.42
C ASP A 61 -13.56 30.34 -14.46
N TRP A 62 -13.39 29.21 -13.79
CA TRP A 62 -12.08 28.76 -13.30
C TRP A 62 -11.44 27.78 -14.26
N ALA A 63 -12.21 26.79 -14.73
CA ALA A 63 -11.76 25.79 -15.69
C ALA A 63 -12.93 25.20 -16.49
N TRP A 64 -12.78 25.02 -17.80
CA TRP A 64 -13.80 24.37 -18.63
C TRP A 64 -13.16 23.35 -19.58
N THR A 65 -13.75 22.16 -19.67
CA THR A 65 -13.41 21.15 -20.69
C THR A 65 -14.54 21.02 -21.70
N MET A 66 -14.27 21.37 -22.96
CA MET A 66 -15.22 21.25 -24.07
C MET A 66 -14.73 20.18 -25.04
N GLN A 67 -15.49 19.11 -25.18
CA GLN A 67 -15.17 17.96 -26.02
C GLN A 67 -16.17 17.83 -27.18
N ASP A 68 -15.71 17.39 -28.35
CA ASP A 68 -16.60 17.06 -29.47
C ASP A 68 -17.53 18.22 -29.85
N VAL A 69 -16.95 19.37 -30.18
CA VAL A 69 -17.70 20.57 -30.56
C VAL A 69 -17.68 20.75 -32.07
N VAL A 70 -18.86 20.95 -32.65
CA VAL A 70 -19.05 21.19 -34.08
C VAL A 70 -19.64 22.58 -34.27
N VAL A 71 -18.93 23.45 -34.98
CA VAL A 71 -19.42 24.77 -35.36
C VAL A 71 -19.46 24.86 -36.87
N GLU A 72 -20.63 25.20 -37.42
CA GLU A 72 -20.85 25.26 -38.86
C GLU A 72 -21.59 26.56 -39.23
N SER A 73 -21.05 27.27 -40.22
CA SER A 73 -21.72 28.43 -40.84
C SER A 73 -22.16 29.53 -39.84
N CYS A 74 -21.36 29.74 -38.79
CA CYS A 74 -21.60 30.78 -37.78
C CYS A 74 -20.85 32.08 -38.14
N GLY A 75 -21.22 33.21 -37.54
CA GLY A 75 -20.46 34.46 -37.71
C GLY A 75 -19.13 34.42 -36.94
N THR A 76 -19.20 34.02 -35.68
CA THR A 76 -18.07 33.70 -34.81
C THR A 76 -18.31 32.33 -34.19
N GLY A 77 -17.27 31.49 -34.11
CA GLY A 77 -17.36 30.21 -33.42
C GLY A 77 -17.37 30.39 -31.92
N LEU A 78 -16.19 30.42 -31.29
CA LEU A 78 -16.07 30.63 -29.86
C LEU A 78 -15.63 32.07 -29.58
N LEU A 79 -16.39 32.77 -28.74
CA LEU A 79 -16.02 34.06 -28.18
C LEU A 79 -15.63 33.87 -26.71
N VAL A 80 -14.36 34.08 -26.41
CA VAL A 80 -13.76 33.85 -25.09
C VAL A 80 -13.36 35.21 -24.52
N THR A 81 -14.21 35.81 -23.69
CA THR A 81 -14.03 37.21 -23.27
C THR A 81 -14.27 37.41 -21.79
N GLY A 82 -13.27 37.96 -21.09
CA GLY A 82 -13.39 38.30 -19.67
C GLY A 82 -14.29 39.51 -19.42
N GLY A 83 -15.01 39.52 -18.30
CA GLY A 83 -15.73 40.71 -17.82
C GLY A 83 -17.02 41.06 -18.56
N ALA A 84 -17.45 40.25 -19.53
CA ALA A 84 -18.66 40.48 -20.33
C ALA A 84 -19.99 40.09 -19.64
N GLY A 85 -19.96 39.74 -18.35
CA GLY A 85 -21.08 39.09 -17.66
C GLY A 85 -22.32 39.96 -17.39
N GLY A 86 -23.41 39.32 -16.95
CA GLY A 86 -24.69 39.95 -16.68
C GLY A 86 -24.76 40.72 -15.34
N PRO A 87 -25.95 41.22 -14.93
CA PRO A 87 -26.13 42.08 -13.75
C PRO A 87 -25.63 41.52 -12.41
N LEU A 88 -25.44 40.20 -12.33
CA LEU A 88 -24.94 39.48 -11.15
C LEU A 88 -23.45 39.10 -11.23
N SER A 89 -22.77 39.42 -12.33
CA SER A 89 -21.34 39.13 -12.50
C SER A 89 -20.48 40.12 -11.70
N LYS A 90 -19.46 39.60 -11.01
CA LYS A 90 -18.44 40.41 -10.32
C LYS A 90 -17.32 40.87 -11.25
N GLY A 91 -17.43 40.62 -12.57
CA GLY A 91 -16.41 40.97 -13.55
C GLY A 91 -15.17 40.08 -13.49
N GLN A 92 -15.25 38.90 -12.88
CA GLN A 92 -14.17 37.91 -12.88
C GLN A 92 -13.93 37.43 -14.32
N SER A 93 -12.67 37.39 -14.74
CA SER A 93 -12.27 36.93 -16.08
C SER A 93 -12.27 35.39 -16.16
N LEU A 94 -12.02 34.87 -17.36
CA LEU A 94 -11.85 33.44 -17.60
C LEU A 94 -10.59 32.90 -16.91
N GLY A 95 -10.66 31.73 -16.29
CA GLY A 95 -9.51 31.04 -15.71
C GLY A 95 -8.79 30.19 -16.74
N SER A 96 -9.48 29.24 -17.36
CA SER A 96 -8.85 28.31 -18.31
C SER A 96 -9.86 27.49 -19.13
N LEU A 97 -9.59 27.32 -20.42
CA LEU A 97 -10.44 26.57 -21.35
C LEU A 97 -9.61 25.57 -22.17
N VAL A 98 -10.02 24.30 -22.17
CA VAL A 98 -9.57 23.32 -23.14
C VAL A 98 -10.70 22.97 -24.11
N LEU A 99 -10.42 23.09 -25.41
CA LEU A 99 -11.26 22.61 -26.50
C LEU A 99 -10.58 21.39 -27.12
N VAL A 100 -11.17 20.22 -26.94
CA VAL A 100 -10.63 18.95 -27.43
C VAL A 100 -11.58 18.32 -28.46
N ASP A 101 -11.02 17.73 -29.51
CA ASP A 101 -11.77 16.98 -30.52
C ASP A 101 -12.85 17.82 -31.21
N ALA A 102 -12.51 18.95 -31.81
CA ALA A 102 -13.49 19.90 -32.35
C ALA A 102 -13.30 20.23 -33.83
N ILE A 103 -14.37 20.70 -34.48
CA ILE A 103 -14.35 21.24 -35.83
C ILE A 103 -15.08 22.59 -35.90
N ILE A 104 -14.45 23.57 -36.53
CA ILE A 104 -15.04 24.87 -36.82
C ILE A 104 -14.95 25.10 -38.33
N ALA A 105 -16.10 25.17 -39.00
CA ALA A 105 -16.19 25.20 -40.45
C ALA A 105 -17.07 26.34 -40.95
N ASN A 106 -16.70 26.89 -42.12
CA ASN A 106 -17.41 27.95 -42.84
C ASN A 106 -17.78 29.15 -41.95
N THR A 107 -16.91 29.47 -40.99
CA THR A 107 -17.12 30.47 -39.95
C THR A 107 -15.97 31.46 -40.06
N PRO A 108 -16.17 32.73 -40.46
CA PRO A 108 -15.07 33.63 -40.80
C PRO A 108 -14.15 33.90 -39.60
N ASN A 109 -14.71 33.97 -38.38
CA ASN A 109 -13.94 34.08 -37.14
C ASN A 109 -14.06 32.77 -36.34
N GLY A 110 -13.00 31.97 -36.29
CA GLY A 110 -13.01 30.69 -35.57
C GLY A 110 -13.15 30.89 -34.06
N ILE A 111 -12.08 31.35 -33.42
CA ILE A 111 -12.03 31.70 -32.00
C ILE A 111 -11.58 33.14 -31.87
N VAL A 112 -12.34 33.94 -31.12
CA VAL A 112 -11.99 35.31 -30.74
C VAL A 112 -11.78 35.32 -29.23
N THR A 113 -10.60 35.73 -28.78
CA THR A 113 -10.24 35.77 -27.36
C THR A 113 -9.87 37.19 -26.93
N SER A 114 -10.11 37.55 -25.67
CA SER A 114 -9.57 38.78 -25.06
C SER A 114 -8.37 38.52 -24.15
N LEU A 115 -7.97 37.26 -24.03
CA LEU A 115 -7.18 36.77 -22.89
C LEU A 115 -5.68 36.76 -23.16
N TYR A 116 -5.26 36.94 -24.43
CA TYR A 116 -3.85 36.87 -24.81
C TYR A 116 -3.03 37.99 -24.16
N ALA A 117 -3.61 39.18 -24.06
CA ALA A 117 -2.96 40.35 -23.48
C ALA A 117 -2.79 40.25 -21.95
N GLU A 118 -3.59 39.41 -21.28
CA GLU A 118 -3.59 39.28 -19.82
C GLU A 118 -2.38 38.45 -19.32
N ASN A 119 -1.71 37.68 -20.19
CA ASN A 119 -0.57 36.81 -19.87
C ASN A 119 -0.82 35.86 -18.66
N SER A 120 -2.07 35.69 -18.25
CA SER A 120 -2.46 34.92 -17.07
C SER A 120 -3.30 33.69 -17.41
N ILE A 121 -3.86 33.61 -18.63
CA ILE A 121 -5.00 32.73 -18.96
C ILE A 121 -4.62 31.67 -19.98
N SER A 122 -5.24 30.49 -19.83
CA SER A 122 -4.92 29.27 -20.58
C SER A 122 -6.02 28.93 -21.59
N LEU A 123 -5.73 29.01 -22.89
CA LEU A 123 -6.56 28.43 -23.95
C LEU A 123 -5.77 27.29 -24.59
N LEU A 124 -6.28 26.06 -24.51
CA LEU A 124 -5.70 24.88 -25.15
C LEU A 124 -6.64 24.35 -26.23
N LEU A 125 -6.11 24.14 -27.42
CA LEU A 125 -6.78 23.46 -28.53
C LEU A 125 -6.10 22.12 -28.74
N GLN A 126 -6.85 21.02 -28.70
CA GLN A 126 -6.32 19.67 -28.91
C GLN A 126 -7.17 18.91 -29.92
N ASN A 127 -6.54 18.37 -30.98
CA ASN A 127 -7.24 17.71 -32.10
C ASN A 127 -8.39 18.58 -32.68
N VAL A 128 -8.09 19.82 -33.06
CA VAL A 128 -9.07 20.80 -33.56
C VAL A 128 -8.84 21.09 -35.05
N GLY A 129 -9.91 21.07 -35.85
CA GLY A 129 -9.87 21.42 -37.27
C GLY A 129 -10.60 22.73 -37.58
N PHE A 130 -9.97 23.58 -38.40
CA PHE A 130 -10.58 24.79 -38.96
C PHE A 130 -10.68 24.65 -40.48
N PHE A 131 -11.90 24.72 -41.03
CA PHE A 131 -12.15 24.53 -42.47
C PHE A 131 -12.89 25.72 -43.06
N ASN A 132 -12.32 26.35 -44.09
CA ASN A 132 -12.84 27.61 -44.67
C ASN A 132 -13.10 28.69 -43.61
N VAL A 133 -12.14 28.84 -42.69
CA VAL A 133 -12.16 29.84 -41.61
C VAL A 133 -11.10 30.89 -41.96
N GLN A 134 -11.44 32.18 -41.97
CA GLN A 134 -10.47 33.22 -42.36
C GLN A 134 -9.39 33.40 -41.28
N ASN A 135 -9.81 33.56 -40.03
CA ASN A 135 -8.92 33.68 -38.88
C ASN A 135 -9.27 32.59 -37.87
N ALA A 136 -8.37 31.62 -37.65
CA ALA A 136 -8.63 30.51 -36.74
C ALA A 136 -8.67 30.97 -35.28
N VAL A 137 -7.68 31.74 -34.84
CA VAL A 137 -7.65 32.36 -33.50
C VAL A 137 -7.20 33.81 -33.61
N THR A 138 -7.96 34.73 -33.04
CA THR A 138 -7.66 36.17 -33.00
C THR A 138 -7.82 36.72 -31.60
N ASP A 139 -6.87 37.52 -31.13
CA ASP A 139 -7.05 38.32 -29.92
C ASP A 139 -7.69 39.67 -30.27
N SER A 140 -8.82 39.99 -29.63
CA SER A 140 -9.58 41.22 -29.87
C SER A 140 -9.02 42.44 -29.15
N VAL A 141 -8.20 42.27 -28.10
CA VAL A 141 -7.65 43.38 -27.30
C VAL A 141 -6.45 44.00 -28.02
N VAL A 142 -5.49 43.17 -28.43
CA VAL A 142 -4.32 43.63 -29.21
C VAL A 142 -4.56 43.61 -30.72
N SER A 143 -5.75 43.18 -31.17
CA SER A 143 -6.14 43.10 -32.59
C SER A 143 -5.14 42.27 -33.42
N LYS A 144 -4.73 41.11 -32.89
CA LYS A 144 -3.70 40.25 -33.49
C LYS A 144 -4.28 38.89 -33.85
N VAL A 145 -4.07 38.45 -35.09
CA VAL A 145 -4.30 37.05 -35.47
C VAL A 145 -3.21 36.19 -34.85
N LEU A 146 -3.60 35.31 -33.93
CA LEU A 146 -2.69 34.40 -33.21
C LEU A 146 -2.46 33.10 -34.00
N LEU A 147 -3.51 32.61 -34.66
CA LEU A 147 -3.45 31.47 -35.55
C LEU A 147 -4.20 31.81 -36.84
N ALA A 148 -3.48 31.79 -37.96
CA ALA A 148 -4.05 32.03 -39.27
C ALA A 148 -5.07 30.93 -39.63
N GLY A 149 -6.16 31.33 -40.28
CA GLY A 149 -7.08 30.39 -40.89
C GLY A 149 -6.69 30.04 -42.33
N GLY A 150 -7.60 29.39 -43.04
CA GLY A 150 -7.46 29.00 -44.43
C GLY A 150 -8.57 28.03 -44.85
N ASN A 151 -8.36 27.38 -45.99
CA ASN A 151 -9.26 26.31 -46.45
C ASN A 151 -9.26 25.13 -45.46
N GLU A 152 -8.08 24.80 -44.90
CA GLU A 152 -7.91 23.70 -43.97
C GLU A 152 -6.70 23.95 -43.06
N VAL A 153 -6.92 24.01 -41.75
CA VAL A 153 -5.90 24.11 -40.72
C VAL A 153 -6.22 23.06 -39.65
N ARG A 154 -5.28 22.15 -39.41
CA ARG A 154 -5.43 21.04 -38.45
C ARG A 154 -4.46 21.23 -37.30
N ILE A 155 -4.98 21.19 -36.08
CA ILE A 155 -4.23 21.44 -34.86
C ILE A 155 -4.21 20.19 -34.00
N ASP A 156 -3.01 19.69 -33.74
CA ASP A 156 -2.81 18.57 -32.82
C ASP A 156 -2.90 19.03 -31.37
N ASN A 157 -2.11 20.03 -31.00
CA ASN A 157 -2.09 20.62 -29.66
C ASN A 157 -1.43 22.01 -29.72
N TRP A 158 -2.20 23.07 -29.46
CA TRP A 158 -1.75 24.45 -29.59
C TRP A 158 -2.45 25.33 -28.56
N GLY A 159 -1.76 26.33 -28.03
CA GLY A 159 -2.36 27.23 -27.06
C GLY A 159 -1.44 28.32 -26.56
N PHE A 160 -1.94 29.04 -25.56
CA PHE A 160 -1.14 29.96 -24.75
C PHE A 160 -1.49 29.76 -23.28
N GLY A 161 -0.50 29.90 -22.40
CA GLY A 161 -0.64 29.62 -20.98
C GLY A 161 0.64 29.02 -20.37
N ARG A 162 0.63 28.76 -19.06
CA ARG A 162 1.82 28.23 -18.36
C ARG A 162 2.01 26.73 -18.57
N VAL A 163 3.23 26.35 -18.95
CA VAL A 163 3.60 24.97 -19.24
C VAL A 163 4.81 24.56 -18.40
N THR A 164 4.75 23.37 -17.80
CA THR A 164 5.92 22.66 -17.30
C THR A 164 6.24 21.52 -18.28
N ASP A 165 7.42 21.55 -18.90
CA ASP A 165 7.83 20.54 -19.89
C ASP A 165 8.26 19.19 -19.28
N SER A 166 8.66 18.25 -20.13
CA SER A 166 9.12 16.91 -19.73
C SER A 166 10.42 16.90 -18.92
N HIS A 167 11.16 18.01 -18.90
CA HIS A 167 12.37 18.19 -18.10
C HIS A 167 12.09 18.94 -16.78
N GLY A 168 10.84 19.33 -16.53
CA GLY A 168 10.45 20.10 -15.35
C GLY A 168 10.69 21.62 -15.48
N THR A 169 11.03 22.12 -16.66
CA THR A 169 11.22 23.55 -16.89
C THR A 169 9.86 24.22 -17.10
N SER A 170 9.60 25.28 -16.34
CA SER A 170 8.33 26.03 -16.42
C SER A 170 8.49 27.32 -17.22
N PHE A 171 7.61 27.56 -18.19
CA PHE A 171 7.60 28.77 -19.02
C PHE A 171 6.16 29.14 -19.43
N PHE A 172 5.97 30.34 -19.99
CA PHE A 172 4.71 30.73 -20.60
C PHE A 172 4.75 30.45 -22.09
N ALA A 173 3.90 29.54 -22.55
CA ALA A 173 3.72 29.27 -23.97
C ALA A 173 2.89 30.39 -24.61
N ASN A 174 3.38 30.95 -25.72
CA ASN A 174 2.86 32.20 -26.28
C ASN A 174 2.25 31.99 -27.67
N ALA A 175 1.08 31.35 -27.71
CA ALA A 175 0.31 31.06 -28.92
C ALA A 175 1.09 30.13 -29.87
N GLU A 176 1.48 28.97 -29.35
CA GLU A 176 2.38 28.03 -30.01
C GLU A 176 1.97 26.56 -29.79
N ASN A 177 2.65 25.64 -30.47
CA ASN A 177 2.40 24.21 -30.33
C ASN A 177 2.89 23.71 -28.97
N ILE A 178 2.04 22.95 -28.28
CA ILE A 178 2.36 22.33 -26.99
C ILE A 178 2.60 20.83 -27.22
N PRO A 179 3.57 20.18 -26.55
CA PRO A 179 3.73 18.74 -26.68
C PRO A 179 2.42 17.98 -26.38
N VAL A 180 2.12 16.99 -27.22
CA VAL A 180 0.86 16.24 -27.20
C VAL A 180 1.08 14.81 -26.77
N MET A 181 0.16 14.30 -25.96
CA MET A 181 0.13 12.89 -25.57
C MET A 181 -0.01 11.96 -26.77
N ASN A 182 0.63 10.79 -26.67
CA ASN A 182 0.25 9.68 -27.54
C ASN A 182 -1.12 9.17 -27.09
N ARG A 183 -2.14 9.28 -27.93
CA ARG A 183 -3.50 8.88 -27.55
C ARG A 183 -3.64 7.37 -27.73
N THR A 184 -3.66 6.63 -26.62
CA THR A 184 -3.82 5.17 -26.64
C THR A 184 -5.05 4.76 -27.45
N LYS A 185 -4.88 3.84 -28.40
CA LYS A 185 -5.94 3.42 -29.33
C LYS A 185 -7.20 2.91 -28.61
N SER A 186 -7.07 2.23 -27.47
CA SER A 186 -8.22 1.73 -26.69
C SER A 186 -9.08 2.84 -26.10
N LEU A 187 -8.54 4.06 -25.92
CA LEU A 187 -9.27 5.23 -25.43
C LEU A 187 -9.98 6.04 -26.53
N LEU A 188 -9.74 5.70 -27.79
CA LEU A 188 -10.21 6.45 -28.96
C LEU A 188 -11.42 5.79 -29.60
N SER A 189 -12.28 6.60 -30.19
CA SER A 189 -13.30 6.12 -31.13
C SER A 189 -12.63 5.36 -32.29
N PRO A 190 -13.20 4.25 -32.78
CA PRO A 190 -12.65 3.52 -33.92
C PRO A 190 -12.75 4.31 -35.24
N GLU A 191 -13.64 5.31 -35.30
CA GLU A 191 -13.91 6.11 -36.49
C GLU A 191 -13.15 7.44 -36.46
N LEU A 192 -12.70 7.87 -37.64
CA LEU A 192 -12.20 9.23 -37.82
C LEU A 192 -13.40 10.19 -37.77
N ALA A 193 -13.43 11.11 -36.81
CA ALA A 193 -14.48 12.13 -36.75
C ALA A 193 -14.10 13.36 -37.60
N TYR A 194 -12.98 14.02 -37.27
CA TYR A 194 -12.60 15.31 -37.90
C TYR A 194 -11.15 15.37 -38.40
N VAL A 195 -10.19 15.32 -37.47
CA VAL A 195 -8.75 15.48 -37.76
C VAL A 195 -8.00 14.18 -37.47
N LYS A 196 -8.11 13.70 -36.23
CA LYS A 196 -7.74 12.36 -35.76
C LYS A 196 -8.95 11.72 -35.06
N PRO A 197 -8.91 10.40 -34.75
CA PRO A 197 -9.95 9.79 -33.93
C PRO A 197 -10.11 10.53 -32.61
N ASN A 198 -11.35 10.82 -32.24
CA ASN A 198 -11.70 11.48 -30.99
C ASN A 198 -11.51 10.53 -29.81
N PHE A 199 -11.42 11.06 -28.59
CA PHE A 199 -11.61 10.21 -27.42
C PHE A 199 -13.00 9.61 -27.48
N TYR A 200 -13.10 8.34 -27.12
CA TYR A 200 -14.36 7.63 -27.16
C TYR A 200 -15.37 8.27 -26.23
N THR A 201 -16.57 8.55 -26.74
CA THR A 201 -17.70 9.01 -25.95
C THR A 201 -18.90 8.10 -26.21
N ARG A 202 -19.71 7.91 -25.17
CA ARG A 202 -20.93 7.11 -25.22
C ARG A 202 -22.02 7.81 -24.42
N ARG A 203 -23.05 8.29 -25.12
CA ARG A 203 -24.20 8.93 -24.47
C ARG A 203 -25.03 7.93 -23.69
N ARG A 204 -25.76 8.43 -22.69
CA ARG A 204 -26.73 7.66 -21.91
C ARG A 204 -27.63 6.82 -22.83
N PRO A 205 -27.63 5.48 -22.72
CA PRO A 205 -28.46 4.61 -23.56
C PRO A 205 -29.95 4.91 -23.39
N LYS A 206 -30.65 5.25 -24.51
CA LYS A 206 -32.08 5.64 -24.50
C LYS A 206 -33.05 4.44 -24.57
N TYR A 207 -32.55 3.22 -24.84
CA TYR A 207 -33.33 1.98 -25.00
C TYR A 207 -34.54 2.06 -25.94
N THR A 208 -34.45 2.87 -27.00
CA THR A 208 -35.57 3.14 -27.93
C THR A 208 -36.00 1.93 -28.75
N ASP A 209 -35.18 0.89 -28.78
CA ASP A 209 -35.35 -0.35 -29.53
C ASP A 209 -35.97 -1.49 -28.70
N LEU A 210 -36.19 -1.30 -27.40
CA LEU A 210 -36.70 -2.32 -26.48
C LEU A 210 -38.20 -2.12 -26.17
N GLY A 211 -38.96 -3.22 -26.19
CA GLY A 211 -40.40 -3.23 -25.90
C GLY A 211 -40.71 -3.27 -24.40
N THR A 212 -41.91 -2.84 -24.00
CA THR A 212 -42.33 -2.81 -22.58
C THR A 212 -42.29 -4.18 -21.89
N SER A 213 -42.43 -5.28 -22.64
CA SER A 213 -42.31 -6.65 -22.11
C SER A 213 -40.90 -7.03 -21.68
N GLN A 214 -39.89 -6.25 -22.08
CA GLN A 214 -38.48 -6.43 -21.71
C GLN A 214 -38.09 -5.55 -20.52
N VAL A 215 -39.05 -4.88 -19.87
CA VAL A 215 -38.83 -4.02 -18.72
C VAL A 215 -39.43 -4.66 -17.47
N ILE A 216 -38.60 -4.88 -16.46
CA ILE A 216 -39.00 -5.39 -15.15
C ILE A 216 -39.09 -4.20 -14.20
N ASN A 217 -40.32 -3.90 -13.76
CA ASN A 217 -40.56 -2.88 -12.74
C ASN A 217 -40.25 -3.45 -11.34
N LEU A 218 -39.25 -2.89 -10.67
CA LEU A 218 -38.71 -3.42 -9.42
C LEU A 218 -39.75 -3.50 -8.28
N LYS A 219 -40.63 -2.50 -8.15
CA LYS A 219 -41.70 -2.52 -7.12
C LYS A 219 -42.76 -3.57 -7.40
N THR A 220 -43.13 -3.74 -8.67
CA THR A 220 -44.08 -4.78 -9.09
C THR A 220 -43.51 -6.18 -8.86
N ALA A 221 -42.19 -6.32 -8.97
CA ALA A 221 -41.47 -7.56 -8.72
C ALA A 221 -41.17 -7.84 -7.23
N GLY A 222 -41.57 -6.93 -6.31
CA GLY A 222 -41.63 -7.22 -4.87
C GLY A 222 -40.85 -6.25 -3.98
N ALA A 223 -39.95 -5.43 -4.53
CA ALA A 223 -39.21 -4.44 -3.74
C ALA A 223 -40.15 -3.37 -3.18
N ARG A 224 -39.88 -2.88 -1.98
CA ARG A 224 -40.71 -1.86 -1.33
C ARG A 224 -40.24 -0.45 -1.67
N GLY A 225 -38.95 -0.18 -1.56
CA GLY A 225 -38.39 1.15 -1.76
C GLY A 225 -38.99 2.21 -0.82
N ASP A 226 -39.29 1.82 0.43
CA ASP A 226 -39.99 2.62 1.44
C ASP A 226 -39.05 3.24 2.50
N GLY A 227 -37.73 3.05 2.35
CA GLY A 227 -36.71 3.54 3.27
C GLY A 227 -36.59 2.75 4.57
N GLN A 228 -37.29 1.64 4.72
CA GLN A 228 -37.32 0.85 5.96
C GLN A 228 -37.17 -0.65 5.72
N THR A 229 -37.91 -1.21 4.76
CA THR A 229 -37.87 -2.62 4.42
C THR A 229 -36.54 -2.97 3.80
N ASP A 230 -35.94 -4.07 4.27
CA ASP A 230 -34.73 -4.63 3.67
C ASP A 230 -35.05 -5.24 2.29
N ASP A 231 -34.63 -4.55 1.23
CA ASP A 231 -34.84 -4.93 -0.16
C ASP A 231 -33.66 -5.75 -0.74
N THR A 232 -32.67 -6.14 0.08
CA THR A 232 -31.43 -6.79 -0.41
C THR A 232 -31.70 -8.07 -1.20
N SER A 233 -32.53 -8.97 -0.66
CA SER A 233 -32.79 -10.27 -1.29
C SER A 233 -33.55 -10.15 -2.61
N VAL A 234 -34.54 -9.24 -2.66
CA VAL A 234 -35.37 -9.02 -3.84
C VAL A 234 -34.58 -8.31 -4.95
N LEU A 235 -33.74 -7.34 -4.61
CA LEU A 235 -32.81 -6.71 -5.54
C LEU A 235 -31.88 -7.73 -6.19
N ASN A 236 -31.18 -8.55 -5.39
CA ASN A 236 -30.29 -9.60 -5.89
C ASN A 236 -31.00 -10.59 -6.81
N THR A 237 -32.22 -11.01 -6.44
CA THR A 237 -33.01 -11.95 -7.25
C THR A 237 -33.42 -11.34 -8.59
N ILE A 238 -33.89 -10.10 -8.59
CA ILE A 238 -34.39 -9.44 -9.80
C ILE A 238 -33.23 -9.08 -10.74
N PHE A 239 -32.12 -8.54 -10.23
CA PHE A 239 -30.96 -8.23 -11.07
C PHE A 239 -30.41 -9.49 -11.75
N ALA A 240 -30.31 -10.62 -11.04
CA ALA A 240 -29.91 -11.90 -11.62
C ALA A 240 -30.88 -12.38 -12.70
N ALA A 241 -32.19 -12.36 -12.43
CA ALA A 241 -33.20 -12.78 -13.39
C ALA A 241 -33.22 -11.89 -14.65
N ALA A 242 -33.15 -10.58 -14.46
CA ALA A 242 -33.18 -9.60 -15.54
C ALA A 242 -31.97 -9.73 -16.46
N ALA A 243 -30.76 -9.83 -15.89
CA ALA A 243 -29.53 -10.00 -16.66
C ALA A 243 -29.57 -11.27 -17.52
N ASN A 244 -30.04 -12.39 -16.96
CA ASN A 244 -30.20 -13.65 -17.71
C ASN A 244 -31.22 -13.56 -18.86
N MET A 245 -32.22 -12.69 -18.72
CA MET A 245 -33.24 -12.44 -19.75
C MET A 245 -32.87 -11.31 -20.72
N SER A 246 -31.71 -10.66 -20.54
CA SER A 246 -31.36 -9.40 -21.22
C SER A 246 -32.44 -8.30 -21.08
N ALA A 247 -33.16 -8.31 -19.95
CA ALA A 247 -34.21 -7.36 -19.63
C ALA A 247 -33.67 -6.11 -18.92
N ILE A 248 -34.37 -4.99 -19.07
CA ILE A 248 -34.09 -3.76 -18.33
C ILE A 248 -34.78 -3.82 -16.98
N VAL A 249 -34.06 -3.50 -15.90
CA VAL A 249 -34.66 -3.24 -14.60
C VAL A 249 -34.97 -1.76 -14.49
N PHE A 250 -36.26 -1.43 -14.46
CA PHE A 250 -36.73 -0.10 -14.13
C PHE A 250 -36.94 -0.01 -12.62
N ILE A 251 -36.25 0.94 -11.97
CA ILE A 251 -36.31 1.18 -10.53
C ILE A 251 -37.17 2.42 -10.28
N PRO A 252 -38.44 2.27 -9.85
CA PRO A 252 -39.28 3.41 -9.50
C PRO A 252 -38.66 4.21 -8.35
N HIS A 253 -39.00 5.50 -8.26
CA HIS A 253 -38.52 6.36 -7.19
C HIS A 253 -38.83 5.76 -5.80
N GLY A 254 -37.86 5.83 -4.90
CA GLY A 254 -37.93 5.26 -3.56
C GLY A 254 -36.55 5.11 -2.94
N ILE A 255 -36.52 4.66 -1.69
CA ILE A 255 -35.30 4.38 -0.94
C ILE A 255 -35.29 2.89 -0.63
N TYR A 256 -34.39 2.16 -1.27
CA TYR A 256 -34.25 0.71 -1.17
C TYR A 256 -33.14 0.40 -0.16
N VAL A 257 -33.53 0.06 1.06
CA VAL A 257 -32.57 -0.25 2.13
C VAL A 257 -31.93 -1.59 1.85
N ILE A 258 -30.60 -1.65 1.97
CA ILE A 258 -29.84 -2.90 1.88
C ILE A 258 -29.06 -3.12 3.17
N THR A 259 -29.10 -4.34 3.71
CA THR A 259 -28.35 -4.74 4.90
C THR A 259 -27.21 -5.71 4.59
N ASP A 260 -27.09 -6.11 3.32
CA ASP A 260 -26.00 -6.91 2.76
C ASP A 260 -25.73 -6.46 1.31
N THR A 261 -24.63 -6.94 0.74
CA THR A 261 -24.19 -6.63 -0.63
C THR A 261 -25.26 -6.96 -1.66
N VAL A 262 -25.56 -5.97 -2.50
CA VAL A 262 -26.34 -6.16 -3.72
C VAL A 262 -25.40 -6.36 -4.89
N LYS A 263 -25.59 -7.45 -5.62
CA LYS A 263 -24.82 -7.82 -6.79
C LYS A 263 -25.55 -7.35 -8.05
N ILE A 264 -24.85 -6.60 -8.89
CA ILE A 264 -25.27 -6.24 -10.25
C ILE A 264 -24.46 -7.14 -11.21
N PRO A 265 -25.04 -8.25 -11.70
CA PRO A 265 -24.33 -9.19 -12.55
C PRO A 265 -24.09 -8.64 -13.95
N VAL A 266 -23.13 -9.24 -14.67
CA VAL A 266 -22.92 -9.00 -16.10
C VAL A 266 -24.21 -9.24 -16.88
N GLY A 267 -24.50 -8.37 -17.84
CA GLY A 267 -25.73 -8.37 -18.63
C GLY A 267 -26.82 -7.43 -18.08
N SER A 268 -26.58 -6.79 -16.93
CA SER A 268 -27.54 -5.89 -16.30
C SER A 268 -27.72 -4.58 -17.09
N ARG A 269 -28.98 -4.18 -17.28
CA ARG A 269 -29.39 -2.85 -17.76
C ARG A 269 -30.35 -2.25 -16.76
N ILE A 270 -29.99 -1.14 -16.15
CA ILE A 270 -30.72 -0.55 -15.03
C ILE A 270 -31.01 0.92 -15.34
N ILE A 271 -32.24 1.33 -15.11
CA ILE A 271 -32.68 2.72 -15.24
C ILE A 271 -33.55 3.11 -14.03
N GLY A 272 -33.16 4.18 -13.34
CA GLY A 272 -33.93 4.76 -12.26
C GLY A 272 -34.98 5.77 -12.73
N GLN A 273 -36.01 5.95 -11.91
CA GLN A 273 -36.95 7.06 -12.06
C GLN A 273 -36.46 8.26 -11.23
N THR A 274 -35.81 9.22 -11.89
CA THR A 274 -35.13 10.36 -11.23
C THR A 274 -33.86 9.92 -10.50
N TRP A 275 -33.92 9.67 -9.19
CA TRP A 275 -32.80 9.14 -8.39
C TRP A 275 -33.32 8.23 -7.27
N PRO A 276 -33.86 7.03 -7.58
CA PRO A 276 -34.05 6.00 -6.56
C PRO A 276 -32.73 5.69 -5.85
N GLN A 277 -32.82 5.49 -4.54
CA GLN A 277 -31.65 5.36 -3.69
C GLN A 277 -31.42 3.90 -3.32
N ILE A 278 -30.22 3.38 -3.53
CA ILE A 278 -29.76 2.13 -2.90
C ILE A 278 -28.99 2.53 -1.65
N MET A 279 -29.58 2.27 -0.48
CA MET A 279 -29.10 2.79 0.80
C MET A 279 -28.57 1.68 1.70
N ALA A 280 -27.26 1.60 1.85
CA ALA A 280 -26.63 0.63 2.74
C ALA A 280 -26.80 1.01 4.21
N ARG A 281 -27.13 0.02 5.05
CA ARG A 281 -27.37 0.22 6.48
C ARG A 281 -27.07 -1.05 7.27
N GLY A 282 -26.55 -0.88 8.49
CA GLY A 282 -26.45 -1.96 9.47
C GLY A 282 -25.04 -2.53 9.65
N SER A 283 -24.92 -3.49 10.56
CA SER A 283 -23.63 -3.91 11.12
C SER A 283 -22.67 -4.56 10.12
N LYS A 284 -23.17 -5.14 9.02
CA LYS A 284 -22.30 -5.72 7.97
C LYS A 284 -21.44 -4.70 7.24
N PHE A 285 -21.76 -3.42 7.37
CA PHE A 285 -21.03 -2.30 6.77
C PHE A 285 -20.33 -1.43 7.81
N ALA A 286 -20.35 -1.79 9.11
CA ALA A 286 -19.87 -0.92 10.19
C ALA A 286 -18.38 -1.11 10.54
N ASP A 287 -17.77 -2.23 10.13
CA ASP A 287 -16.40 -2.58 10.51
C ASP A 287 -15.36 -1.96 9.57
N LEU A 288 -14.57 -1.03 10.08
CA LEU A 288 -13.47 -0.38 9.33
C LEU A 288 -12.33 -1.32 8.97
N THR A 289 -12.15 -2.41 9.71
CA THR A 289 -11.08 -3.39 9.49
C THR A 289 -11.48 -4.49 8.50
N ALA A 290 -12.77 -4.60 8.21
CA ALA A 290 -13.33 -5.56 7.27
C ALA A 290 -14.30 -4.85 6.32
N THR A 291 -13.73 -4.17 5.32
CA THR A 291 -14.52 -3.41 4.35
C THR A 291 -15.40 -4.31 3.50
N ARG A 292 -16.55 -3.79 3.08
CA ARG A 292 -17.54 -4.54 2.30
C ARG A 292 -18.21 -3.67 1.25
N ALA A 293 -18.30 -4.18 0.03
CA ALA A 293 -19.11 -3.57 -1.03
C ALA A 293 -20.60 -3.57 -0.66
N ALA A 294 -21.22 -2.40 -0.65
CA ALA A 294 -22.67 -2.25 -0.59
C ALA A 294 -23.30 -2.68 -1.93
N VAL A 295 -22.76 -2.17 -3.04
CA VAL A 295 -23.09 -2.63 -4.39
C VAL A 295 -21.85 -3.19 -5.06
N GLN A 296 -21.94 -4.43 -5.55
CA GLN A 296 -20.88 -5.11 -6.27
C GLN A 296 -21.28 -5.25 -7.75
N VAL A 297 -20.58 -4.56 -8.65
CA VAL A 297 -20.84 -4.60 -10.09
C VAL A 297 -19.90 -5.61 -10.76
N GLY A 298 -20.47 -6.76 -11.14
CA GLY A 298 -19.72 -7.92 -11.61
C GLY A 298 -18.82 -8.54 -10.53
N SER A 299 -18.19 -9.65 -10.87
CA SER A 299 -17.12 -10.30 -10.10
C SER A 299 -15.76 -10.00 -10.73
N PRO A 300 -14.64 -10.05 -9.98
CA PRO A 300 -13.32 -9.88 -10.57
C PRO A 300 -13.08 -10.83 -11.75
N GLY A 301 -12.71 -10.29 -12.91
CA GLY A 301 -12.49 -11.05 -14.14
C GLY A 301 -13.72 -11.21 -15.04
N ASP A 302 -14.89 -10.77 -14.58
CA ASP A 302 -16.08 -10.70 -15.43
C ASP A 302 -15.88 -9.71 -16.59
N SER A 303 -16.35 -10.08 -17.79
CA SER A 303 -16.41 -9.19 -18.95
C SER A 303 -17.78 -9.25 -19.62
N GLY A 304 -18.33 -8.10 -20.00
CA GLY A 304 -19.65 -8.06 -20.64
C GLY A 304 -20.24 -6.66 -20.74
N VAL A 305 -21.55 -6.56 -20.56
CA VAL A 305 -22.34 -5.32 -20.61
C VAL A 305 -22.91 -5.03 -19.25
N VAL A 306 -22.76 -3.80 -18.74
CA VAL A 306 -23.45 -3.32 -17.55
C VAL A 306 -23.79 -1.85 -17.75
N GLU A 307 -25.06 -1.51 -17.75
CA GLU A 307 -25.52 -0.13 -17.96
C GLU A 307 -26.33 0.32 -16.74
N ILE A 308 -25.84 1.34 -16.04
CA ILE A 308 -26.50 1.91 -14.86
C ILE A 308 -26.82 3.37 -15.11
N GLN A 309 -28.08 3.75 -14.92
CA GLN A 309 -28.56 5.10 -15.19
C GLN A 309 -29.48 5.61 -14.08
N ASP A 310 -29.39 6.91 -13.78
CA ASP A 310 -30.36 7.63 -12.95
C ASP A 310 -30.50 7.04 -11.52
N LEU A 311 -29.41 6.63 -10.87
CA LEU A 311 -29.41 6.08 -9.49
C LEU A 311 -28.70 6.97 -8.47
N LEU A 312 -29.02 6.80 -7.19
CA LEU A 312 -28.24 7.36 -6.08
C LEU A 312 -27.75 6.24 -5.15
N PHE A 313 -26.44 6.09 -5.00
CA PHE A 313 -25.85 5.20 -4.00
C PHE A 313 -25.62 5.96 -2.70
N THR A 314 -26.09 5.43 -1.58
CA THR A 314 -26.05 6.15 -0.29
C THR A 314 -25.95 5.19 0.90
N VAL A 315 -25.87 5.75 2.09
CA VAL A 315 -25.75 5.04 3.36
C VAL A 315 -26.67 5.65 4.42
N SER A 316 -26.98 4.88 5.47
CA SER A 316 -27.69 5.36 6.65
C SER A 316 -26.99 4.97 7.95
N GLY A 317 -26.56 5.99 8.70
CA GLY A 317 -25.86 5.88 9.99
C GLY A 317 -24.42 5.38 9.87
N ASN A 318 -23.91 4.82 10.97
CA ASN A 318 -22.54 4.30 11.05
C ASN A 318 -22.35 3.10 10.11
N THR A 319 -21.63 3.34 9.02
CA THR A 319 -21.34 2.39 7.93
C THR A 319 -19.89 2.51 7.51
N ALA A 320 -19.02 2.66 8.51
CA ALA A 320 -17.61 2.97 8.34
C ALA A 320 -16.82 1.98 7.46
N GLY A 321 -17.24 0.72 7.37
CA GLY A 321 -16.67 -0.31 6.48
C GLY A 321 -17.23 -0.34 5.06
N ALA A 322 -18.22 0.50 4.73
CA ALA A 322 -18.88 0.45 3.42
C ALA A 322 -17.96 0.94 2.29
N ILE A 323 -17.91 0.16 1.22
CA ILE A 323 -17.55 0.62 -0.12
C ILE A 323 -18.86 0.78 -0.88
N LEU A 324 -19.31 2.01 -1.19
CA LEU A 324 -20.67 2.21 -1.76
C LEU A 324 -20.85 1.43 -3.07
N VAL A 325 -19.87 1.53 -3.99
CA VAL A 325 -19.82 0.70 -5.21
C VAL A 325 -18.41 0.14 -5.40
N GLN A 326 -18.31 -1.18 -5.54
CA GLN A 326 -17.13 -1.87 -6.05
C GLN A 326 -17.40 -2.31 -7.49
N TRP A 327 -16.55 -1.85 -8.40
CA TRP A 327 -16.66 -2.07 -9.84
C TRP A 327 -15.61 -3.07 -10.31
N ASN A 328 -16.07 -4.25 -10.76
CA ASN A 328 -15.20 -5.36 -11.13
C ASN A 328 -15.24 -5.71 -12.62
N VAL A 329 -16.33 -5.36 -13.31
CA VAL A 329 -16.59 -5.79 -14.68
C VAL A 329 -15.69 -5.06 -15.69
N HIS A 330 -15.21 -5.80 -16.68
CA HIS A 330 -14.55 -5.27 -17.87
C HIS A 330 -15.53 -5.18 -19.05
N GLU A 331 -15.33 -4.21 -19.93
CA GLU A 331 -16.12 -4.10 -21.15
C GLU A 331 -15.94 -5.31 -22.08
N ALA A 332 -17.03 -5.77 -22.72
CA ALA A 332 -16.96 -6.72 -23.84
C ALA A 332 -16.94 -6.03 -25.21
N ALA A 333 -17.44 -4.79 -25.26
CA ALA A 333 -17.31 -3.86 -26.37
C ALA A 333 -17.06 -2.44 -25.81
N GLN A 334 -16.40 -1.56 -26.56
CA GLN A 334 -15.98 -0.25 -26.07
C GLN A 334 -17.14 0.53 -25.40
N GLY A 335 -16.95 0.91 -24.13
CA GLY A 335 -17.94 1.60 -23.30
C GLY A 335 -19.18 0.79 -22.93
N SER A 336 -19.21 -0.53 -23.12
CA SER A 336 -20.36 -1.39 -22.81
C SER A 336 -20.64 -1.56 -21.30
N VAL A 337 -19.71 -1.13 -20.46
CA VAL A 337 -19.88 -1.09 -19.00
C VAL A 337 -19.75 0.36 -18.53
N GLY A 338 -20.78 0.91 -17.88
CA GLY A 338 -20.74 2.31 -17.48
C GLY A 338 -21.89 2.82 -16.61
N LEU A 339 -21.69 4.06 -16.15
CA LEU A 339 -22.63 4.82 -15.31
C LEU A 339 -22.95 6.17 -15.98
N TRP A 340 -24.23 6.52 -16.03
CA TRP A 340 -24.73 7.82 -16.48
C TRP A 340 -25.69 8.40 -15.46
N ASP A 341 -25.58 9.70 -15.15
CA ASP A 341 -26.50 10.41 -14.24
C ASP A 341 -26.73 9.64 -12.92
N SER A 342 -25.71 8.93 -12.43
CA SER A 342 -25.80 8.05 -11.27
C SER A 342 -24.78 8.51 -10.25
N HIS A 343 -25.26 8.99 -9.09
CA HIS A 343 -24.43 9.71 -8.13
C HIS A 343 -24.28 8.92 -6.83
N PHE A 344 -23.40 9.41 -5.97
CA PHE A 344 -23.16 8.91 -4.62
C PHE A 344 -23.36 10.08 -3.66
N ARG A 345 -24.11 9.83 -2.59
CA ARG A 345 -24.33 10.81 -1.52
C ARG A 345 -24.16 10.15 -0.18
N VAL A 346 -23.17 10.59 0.59
CA VAL A 346 -22.93 10.09 1.94
C VAL A 346 -23.42 11.11 2.97
N GLY A 347 -24.63 10.88 3.49
CA GLY A 347 -25.28 11.72 4.49
C GLY A 347 -25.92 13.01 3.94
N GLY A 348 -26.17 13.98 4.83
CA GLY A 348 -26.71 15.30 4.48
C GLY A 348 -28.15 15.30 3.97
N ALA A 349 -28.93 14.27 4.27
CA ALA A 349 -30.31 14.17 3.81
C ALA A 349 -31.21 13.34 4.75
N LEU A 350 -32.52 13.57 4.68
CA LEU A 350 -33.54 12.82 5.40
C LEU A 350 -33.41 11.31 5.14
N GLY A 351 -33.46 10.53 6.21
CA GLY A 351 -33.31 9.07 6.19
C GLY A 351 -31.85 8.58 6.28
N SER A 352 -30.86 9.45 6.07
CA SER A 352 -29.44 9.08 6.20
C SER A 352 -28.98 8.89 7.65
N SER A 353 -29.72 9.41 8.63
CA SER A 353 -29.26 9.49 10.05
C SER A 353 -27.89 10.17 10.21
N LEU A 354 -27.51 11.00 9.24
CA LEU A 354 -26.24 11.73 9.13
C LEU A 354 -26.55 13.19 8.74
N GLN A 355 -27.43 13.81 9.52
CA GLN A 355 -27.89 15.19 9.33
C GLN A 355 -27.32 16.10 10.42
N ALA A 356 -27.62 17.40 10.38
CA ALA A 356 -27.07 18.37 11.34
C ALA A 356 -27.36 18.00 12.82
N ALA A 357 -28.46 17.29 13.08
CA ALA A 357 -28.81 16.82 14.43
C ALA A 357 -27.86 15.72 14.96
N GLN A 358 -27.30 14.89 14.08
CA GLN A 358 -26.40 13.78 14.44
C GLN A 358 -24.93 14.14 14.25
N CYS A 359 -24.64 14.91 13.20
CA CYS A 359 -23.29 15.23 12.73
C CYS A 359 -23.08 16.74 12.63
N PRO A 360 -23.30 17.52 13.71
CA PRO A 360 -23.14 18.97 13.66
C PRO A 360 -21.68 19.35 13.40
N LYS A 361 -21.47 20.41 12.60
CA LYS A 361 -20.14 21.00 12.40
C LYS A 361 -19.48 21.36 13.74
N ASN A 362 -18.18 21.08 13.86
CA ASN A 362 -17.34 21.31 15.05
C ASN A 362 -17.79 20.49 16.28
N GLY A 363 -18.52 19.39 16.10
CA GLY A 363 -18.92 18.48 17.18
C GLY A 363 -17.80 17.59 17.73
N GLY A 364 -16.60 17.66 17.13
CA GLY A 364 -15.52 16.68 17.33
C GLY A 364 -15.73 15.42 16.49
N ILE A 365 -14.81 14.45 16.58
CA ILE A 365 -14.93 13.18 15.85
C ILE A 365 -16.03 12.33 16.50
N ASN A 366 -17.22 12.34 15.89
CA ASN A 366 -18.32 11.44 16.25
C ASN A 366 -18.21 10.14 15.45
N ILE A 367 -17.92 9.02 16.13
CA ILE A 367 -17.81 7.70 15.48
C ILE A 367 -19.08 7.29 14.73
N ASN A 368 -20.24 7.81 15.13
CA ASN A 368 -21.50 7.50 14.46
C ASN A 368 -21.68 8.25 13.13
N CYS A 369 -20.82 9.24 12.86
CA CYS A 369 -20.76 9.99 11.62
C CYS A 369 -19.70 9.46 10.65
N ILE A 370 -19.03 8.34 10.98
CA ILE A 370 -18.16 7.63 10.04
C ILE A 370 -19.03 6.75 9.14
N ALA A 371 -19.09 7.11 7.88
CA ALA A 371 -20.17 6.70 6.99
C ALA A 371 -19.69 5.93 5.75
N ALA A 372 -18.40 5.93 5.43
CA ALA A 372 -17.87 5.10 4.35
C ALA A 372 -16.35 4.88 4.50
N SER A 373 -15.89 3.73 4.01
CA SER A 373 -14.48 3.47 3.77
C SER A 373 -14.05 4.00 2.40
N ALA A 374 -14.89 3.80 1.38
CA ALA A 374 -14.74 4.36 0.04
C ALA A 374 -16.09 4.62 -0.64
N LEU A 375 -16.18 5.60 -1.54
CA LEU A 375 -17.39 5.79 -2.37
C LEU A 375 -17.35 4.85 -3.59
N LEU A 376 -16.24 4.83 -4.33
CA LEU A 376 -16.09 4.01 -5.53
C LEU A 376 -14.72 3.32 -5.57
N HIS A 377 -14.71 2.02 -5.85
CA HIS A 377 -13.50 1.25 -6.11
C HIS A 377 -13.56 0.59 -7.49
N ILE A 378 -12.75 1.08 -8.43
CA ILE A 378 -12.60 0.54 -9.78
C ILE A 378 -11.38 -0.40 -9.78
N THR A 379 -11.65 -1.70 -9.74
CA THR A 379 -10.61 -2.72 -9.51
C THR A 379 -9.71 -2.97 -10.72
N ALA A 380 -8.57 -3.64 -10.51
CA ALA A 380 -7.49 -3.79 -11.48
C ALA A 380 -7.88 -4.34 -12.86
N LYS A 381 -8.76 -5.34 -12.91
CA LYS A 381 -9.20 -5.99 -14.16
C LYS A 381 -10.46 -5.37 -14.77
N SER A 382 -10.97 -4.31 -14.17
CA SER A 382 -12.20 -3.67 -14.63
C SER A 382 -11.91 -2.59 -15.67
N SER A 383 -12.96 -2.16 -16.36
CA SER A 383 -12.96 -0.99 -17.22
C SER A 383 -14.27 -0.22 -16.98
N VAL A 384 -14.32 1.09 -17.20
CA VAL A 384 -15.56 1.85 -16.94
C VAL A 384 -15.69 3.10 -17.81
N TYR A 385 -16.92 3.33 -18.30
CA TYR A 385 -17.33 4.62 -18.84
C TYR A 385 -18.22 5.35 -17.83
N MET A 386 -17.86 6.57 -17.42
CA MET A 386 -18.63 7.40 -16.50
C MET A 386 -18.92 8.75 -17.12
N GLU A 387 -20.17 9.17 -17.08
CA GLU A 387 -20.61 10.48 -17.57
C GLU A 387 -21.60 11.10 -16.59
N ASN A 388 -21.31 12.30 -16.13
CA ASN A 388 -22.09 13.02 -15.11
C ASN A 388 -22.30 12.22 -13.82
N VAL A 389 -21.20 11.93 -13.10
CA VAL A 389 -21.21 11.14 -11.86
C VAL A 389 -20.57 11.94 -10.73
N TRP A 390 -21.31 12.12 -9.64
CA TRP A 390 -20.88 12.92 -8.49
C TRP A 390 -20.75 12.02 -7.27
N MET A 391 -19.55 11.97 -6.68
CA MET A 391 -19.22 11.27 -5.45
C MET A 391 -19.10 12.25 -4.29
N TRP A 392 -20.22 12.56 -3.64
CA TRP A 392 -20.29 13.61 -2.63
C TRP A 392 -20.45 13.05 -1.22
N VAL A 393 -19.56 13.47 -0.33
CA VAL A 393 -19.73 13.33 1.12
C VAL A 393 -20.26 14.63 1.66
N ALA A 394 -21.37 14.58 2.40
CA ALA A 394 -22.09 15.80 2.70
C ALA A 394 -21.28 16.79 3.55
N ASP A 395 -21.07 17.99 3.03
CA ASP A 395 -20.52 19.13 3.76
C ASP A 395 -21.62 19.97 4.45
N HIS A 396 -22.87 19.81 4.00
CA HIS A 396 -24.08 20.43 4.59
C HIS A 396 -25.32 19.52 4.51
N ASP A 397 -26.32 19.84 5.33
CA ASP A 397 -27.61 19.17 5.35
C ASP A 397 -28.57 19.77 4.31
N LEU A 398 -28.84 19.03 3.23
CA LEU A 398 -29.68 19.45 2.11
C LEU A 398 -31.15 19.64 2.49
N ASP A 399 -31.60 18.96 3.55
CA ASP A 399 -32.98 19.05 4.03
C ASP A 399 -33.13 20.06 5.18
N SER A 400 -32.06 20.79 5.51
CA SER A 400 -32.09 21.93 6.41
C SER A 400 -32.42 23.21 5.63
N PRO A 401 -33.43 24.00 6.04
CA PRO A 401 -33.75 25.27 5.38
C PRO A 401 -32.59 26.28 5.34
N GLU A 402 -31.66 26.18 6.30
CA GLU A 402 -30.48 27.04 6.41
C GLU A 402 -29.21 26.42 5.79
N GLU A 403 -29.30 25.24 5.16
CA GLU A 403 -28.16 24.51 4.56
C GLU A 403 -26.98 24.40 5.56
N VAL A 404 -27.30 24.02 6.79
CA VAL A 404 -26.33 23.99 7.89
C VAL A 404 -25.23 22.97 7.59
N GLN A 405 -23.98 23.39 7.75
CA GLN A 405 -22.81 22.52 7.56
C GLN A 405 -22.76 21.36 8.57
N VAL A 406 -22.24 20.22 8.12
CA VAL A 406 -22.15 18.96 8.88
C VAL A 406 -20.74 18.36 8.78
N ASP A 407 -20.36 17.57 9.79
CA ASP A 407 -19.08 16.84 9.82
C ASP A 407 -19.35 15.34 9.65
N ILE A 408 -19.22 14.84 8.41
CA ILE A 408 -19.40 13.42 8.06
C ILE A 408 -18.09 12.87 7.52
N PHE A 409 -17.70 11.69 7.99
CA PHE A 409 -16.39 11.13 7.72
C PHE A 409 -16.48 9.98 6.72
N SER A 410 -15.82 10.14 5.57
CA SER A 410 -15.54 9.08 4.61
C SER A 410 -14.04 8.95 4.43
N GLY A 411 -13.52 7.73 4.39
CA GLY A 411 -12.09 7.49 4.17
C GLY A 411 -11.62 7.99 2.80
N ARG A 412 -12.24 7.51 1.72
CA ARG A 412 -11.73 7.60 0.33
C ARG A 412 -12.87 7.95 -0.64
N GLY A 413 -12.59 8.78 -1.63
CA GLY A 413 -13.53 9.05 -2.73
C GLY A 413 -13.52 7.91 -3.74
N VAL A 414 -12.64 8.01 -4.73
CA VAL A 414 -12.49 7.05 -5.82
C VAL A 414 -11.10 6.43 -5.81
N LEU A 415 -11.02 5.11 -5.69
CA LEU A 415 -9.82 4.34 -5.95
C LEU A 415 -9.89 3.70 -7.35
N ILE A 416 -8.89 3.94 -8.18
CA ILE A 416 -8.79 3.42 -9.55
C ILE A 416 -7.52 2.60 -9.70
N GLU A 417 -7.68 1.30 -9.93
CA GLU A 417 -6.59 0.35 -10.21
C GLU A 417 -6.70 -0.25 -11.62
N SER A 418 -7.81 0.05 -12.31
CA SER A 418 -8.12 -0.42 -13.66
C SER A 418 -6.95 -0.25 -14.64
N GLN A 419 -6.67 -1.30 -15.40
CA GLN A 419 -5.77 -1.24 -16.58
C GLN A 419 -6.46 -0.67 -17.84
N GLY A 420 -7.72 -0.29 -17.70
CA GLY A 420 -8.51 0.39 -18.70
C GLY A 420 -9.04 -0.54 -19.80
N PRO A 421 -9.65 0.03 -20.85
CA PRO A 421 -9.81 1.48 -21.03
C PRO A 421 -10.90 2.07 -20.14
N SER A 422 -10.63 3.21 -19.51
CA SER A 422 -11.61 3.89 -18.65
C SER A 422 -11.74 5.38 -18.97
N TRP A 423 -12.97 5.89 -18.92
CA TRP A 423 -13.32 7.27 -19.26
C TRP A 423 -14.17 7.88 -18.15
N LEU A 424 -13.74 9.00 -17.60
CA LEU A 424 -14.46 9.73 -16.56
C LEU A 424 -14.74 11.16 -17.05
N TYR A 425 -15.96 11.39 -17.53
CA TYR A 425 -16.37 12.67 -18.10
C TYR A 425 -17.29 13.44 -17.15
N GLY A 426 -16.87 14.64 -16.76
CA GLY A 426 -17.61 15.49 -15.82
C GLY A 426 -17.89 14.79 -14.49
N THR A 427 -16.87 14.16 -13.90
CA THR A 427 -16.98 13.49 -12.60
C THR A 427 -16.46 14.38 -11.48
N ALA A 428 -17.09 14.34 -10.31
CA ALA A 428 -16.66 15.10 -9.13
C ALA A 428 -16.56 14.16 -7.92
N ALA A 429 -15.50 14.29 -7.11
CA ALA A 429 -15.36 13.55 -5.86
C ALA A 429 -14.95 14.52 -4.76
N GLU A 430 -15.72 14.60 -3.68
CA GLU A 430 -15.57 15.68 -2.72
C GLU A 430 -15.68 15.22 -1.27
N HIS A 431 -14.93 15.91 -0.42
CA HIS A 431 -15.02 15.86 1.04
C HIS A 431 -14.66 14.51 1.69
N ASN A 432 -13.81 13.72 1.03
CA ASN A 432 -13.22 12.52 1.61
C ASN A 432 -11.93 12.84 2.35
N VAL A 433 -11.64 12.10 3.44
CA VAL A 433 -10.56 12.42 4.38
C VAL A 433 -9.18 12.17 3.78
N LEU A 434 -8.96 11.05 3.07
CA LEU A 434 -7.64 10.69 2.56
C LEU A 434 -7.39 11.26 1.17
N TYR A 435 -8.32 11.03 0.24
CA TYR A 435 -8.22 11.51 -1.13
C TYR A 435 -9.58 11.51 -1.81
N GLN A 436 -9.71 12.40 -2.80
CA GLN A 436 -10.89 12.45 -3.66
C GLN A 436 -10.78 11.45 -4.82
N TYR A 437 -9.61 11.42 -5.48
CA TYR A 437 -9.24 10.43 -6.49
C TYR A 437 -7.84 9.88 -6.17
N GLN A 438 -7.67 8.57 -6.28
CA GLN A 438 -6.36 7.93 -6.28
C GLN A 438 -6.28 6.95 -7.44
N LEU A 439 -5.27 7.15 -8.30
CA LEU A 439 -4.90 6.21 -9.35
C LEU A 439 -3.71 5.40 -8.84
N SER A 440 -3.89 4.09 -8.66
CA SER A 440 -2.88 3.20 -8.10
C SER A 440 -2.58 2.08 -9.08
N ASN A 441 -1.35 2.00 -9.56
CA ASN A 441 -0.91 1.00 -10.54
C ASN A 441 -1.89 0.85 -11.72
N SER A 442 -2.38 1.97 -12.25
CA SER A 442 -3.45 2.00 -13.27
C SER A 442 -2.90 2.46 -14.61
N SER A 443 -3.61 2.13 -15.70
CA SER A 443 -3.20 2.52 -17.05
C SER A 443 -4.42 2.73 -17.96
N ASN A 444 -4.22 3.48 -19.06
CA ASN A 444 -5.24 3.73 -20.09
C ASN A 444 -6.53 4.37 -19.55
N ILE A 445 -6.38 5.54 -18.91
CA ILE A 445 -7.49 6.30 -18.32
C ILE A 445 -7.50 7.71 -18.89
N VAL A 446 -8.68 8.22 -19.25
CA VAL A 446 -8.90 9.65 -19.51
C VAL A 446 -9.94 10.21 -18.55
N MET A 447 -9.66 11.38 -17.97
CA MET A 447 -10.51 12.05 -17.00
C MET A 447 -10.66 13.53 -17.42
N GLY A 448 -11.89 14.02 -17.60
CA GLY A 448 -12.14 15.28 -18.30
C GLY A 448 -13.54 15.88 -18.10
N MET A 449 -13.71 17.02 -17.44
CA MET A 449 -12.86 17.42 -16.33
C MET A 449 -13.26 16.68 -15.06
N ILE A 450 -12.32 16.66 -14.11
CA ILE A 450 -12.60 16.26 -12.74
C ILE A 450 -12.65 17.48 -11.84
N GLN A 451 -13.42 17.38 -10.77
CA GLN A 451 -13.51 18.41 -9.74
C GLN A 451 -13.42 17.76 -8.35
N THR A 452 -12.82 18.49 -7.40
CA THR A 452 -12.58 18.03 -6.03
C THR A 452 -12.61 19.17 -5.01
N GLU A 453 -13.11 18.90 -3.81
CA GLU A 453 -12.94 19.73 -2.62
C GLU A 453 -12.49 18.91 -1.40
N SER A 454 -11.63 19.49 -0.58
CA SER A 454 -11.26 18.93 0.73
C SER A 454 -12.41 19.07 1.73
N PRO A 455 -12.61 18.13 2.67
CA PRO A 455 -13.66 18.26 3.67
C PRO A 455 -13.42 19.45 4.60
N TYR A 456 -14.46 20.24 4.85
CA TYR A 456 -14.31 21.55 5.50
C TYR A 456 -13.90 21.50 6.99
N PHE A 457 -13.95 20.32 7.61
CA PHE A 457 -13.45 20.12 8.98
C PHE A 457 -11.92 19.92 9.03
N GLN A 458 -11.27 19.62 7.90
CA GLN A 458 -9.80 19.48 7.82
C GLN A 458 -9.13 20.85 7.90
N SER A 459 -8.99 21.38 9.13
CA SER A 459 -8.07 22.48 9.50
C SER A 459 -8.27 22.98 10.95
N HIS A 460 -8.94 22.22 11.84
CA HIS A 460 -9.15 22.65 13.22
C HIS A 460 -8.13 22.05 14.22
N PRO A 461 -7.21 22.85 14.81
CA PRO A 461 -6.89 24.26 14.52
C PRO A 461 -5.45 24.47 13.99
N GLY A 462 -5.32 25.24 12.91
CA GLY A 462 -4.08 25.92 12.52
C GLY A 462 -4.31 27.42 12.35
N ALA A 463 -4.11 28.20 13.41
CA ALA A 463 -4.17 29.67 13.43
C ALA A 463 -2.92 30.31 12.77
N PRO A 464 -2.97 31.60 12.35
CA PRO A 464 -3.96 32.63 12.72
C PRO A 464 -4.77 33.26 11.56
N LEU A 465 -6.05 33.52 11.86
CA LEU A 465 -6.92 34.53 11.23
C LEU A 465 -6.22 35.91 11.14
N PRO A 466 -6.63 36.83 10.23
CA PRO A 466 -7.11 36.69 8.87
C PRO A 466 -6.08 37.35 7.93
N ILE A 467 -5.04 36.62 7.53
CA ILE A 467 -4.30 37.01 6.33
C ILE A 467 -4.87 36.14 5.21
N MET A 468 -5.34 36.75 4.12
CA MET A 468 -5.73 36.01 2.92
C MET A 468 -4.46 35.45 2.26
N THR A 469 -3.89 34.40 2.84
CA THR A 469 -2.62 33.79 2.42
C THR A 469 -2.78 32.81 1.27
N GLU A 470 -4.02 32.46 0.87
CA GLU A 470 -4.29 31.54 -0.25
C GLU A 470 -3.54 30.19 -0.07
N ASN A 471 -3.52 29.66 1.15
CA ASN A 471 -2.75 28.48 1.57
C ASN A 471 -3.55 27.57 2.54
N CYS A 472 -4.83 27.34 2.25
CA CYS A 472 -5.69 26.47 3.05
C CYS A 472 -5.12 25.05 3.22
N GLN A 473 -4.36 24.56 2.23
CA GLN A 473 -3.71 23.26 2.24
C GLN A 473 -2.36 23.32 1.52
N ASP A 474 -1.38 22.54 1.98
CA ASP A 474 -0.04 22.56 1.39
C ASP A 474 0.00 21.92 0.00
N LYS A 475 -0.65 20.78 -0.21
CA LYS A 475 -0.55 19.96 -1.44
C LYS A 475 -1.92 19.43 -1.87
N ALA A 476 -2.20 19.37 -3.18
CA ALA A 476 -3.46 18.81 -3.70
C ALA A 476 -3.31 17.73 -4.77
N PHE A 477 -2.27 17.79 -5.61
CA PHE A 477 -2.00 16.78 -6.63
C PHE A 477 -0.63 16.15 -6.37
N GLU A 478 -0.60 14.96 -5.79
CA GLU A 478 0.64 14.23 -5.54
C GLU A 478 0.98 13.29 -6.71
N VAL A 479 2.26 13.18 -7.06
CA VAL A 479 2.74 12.23 -8.08
C VAL A 479 3.76 11.31 -7.44
N VAL A 480 3.48 10.00 -7.51
CA VAL A 480 4.32 8.95 -6.95
C VAL A 480 4.60 7.91 -8.03
N GLN A 481 5.87 7.66 -8.32
CA GLN A 481 6.35 6.59 -9.22
C GLN A 481 5.53 6.47 -10.53
N SER A 482 5.22 7.60 -11.17
CA SER A 482 4.28 7.66 -12.31
C SER A 482 5.02 7.96 -13.63
N TYR A 483 4.61 7.29 -14.70
CA TYR A 483 5.11 7.48 -16.07
C TYR A 483 3.92 7.56 -17.04
N ASP A 484 4.12 8.18 -18.21
CA ASP A 484 3.09 8.47 -19.22
C ASP A 484 1.92 9.27 -18.64
N LEU A 485 2.25 10.22 -17.76
CA LEU A 485 1.29 11.10 -17.09
C LEU A 485 1.21 12.45 -17.81
N TRP A 486 0.01 12.79 -18.29
CA TRP A 486 -0.28 14.02 -19.03
C TRP A 486 -1.38 14.81 -18.33
N ILE A 487 -1.02 15.97 -17.78
CA ILE A 487 -1.95 16.83 -17.07
C ILE A 487 -2.13 18.10 -17.89
N TYR A 488 -3.37 18.35 -18.31
CA TYR A 488 -3.75 19.57 -19.01
C TYR A 488 -4.80 20.31 -18.20
N ASN A 489 -4.78 21.64 -18.27
CA ASN A 489 -5.81 22.49 -17.66
C ASN A 489 -6.01 22.25 -16.14
N LEU A 490 -4.92 22.14 -15.38
CA LEU A 490 -4.99 21.97 -13.93
C LEU A 490 -5.15 23.33 -13.24
N VAL A 491 -6.19 23.45 -12.42
CA VAL A 491 -6.54 24.66 -11.69
C VAL A 491 -6.74 24.33 -10.21
N THR A 492 -6.14 25.11 -9.30
CA THR A 492 -6.24 24.92 -7.85
C THR A 492 -6.60 26.21 -7.12
N LYS A 493 -7.26 26.08 -5.96
CA LYS A 493 -7.59 27.20 -5.07
C LYS A 493 -6.93 27.03 -3.71
N ALA A 494 -6.21 28.07 -3.29
CA ALA A 494 -5.63 28.14 -1.95
C ALA A 494 -4.75 26.93 -1.58
N ILE A 495 -4.06 26.34 -2.56
CA ILE A 495 -3.09 25.26 -2.39
C ILE A 495 -1.69 25.84 -2.56
N VAL A 496 -0.72 25.49 -1.72
CA VAL A 496 0.66 25.99 -1.86
C VAL A 496 1.38 25.33 -3.05
N GLU A 497 1.33 24.00 -3.12
CA GLU A 497 1.92 23.15 -4.15
C GLU A 497 0.81 22.56 -5.04
N MET A 498 0.68 23.08 -6.27
CA MET A 498 -0.33 22.62 -7.22
C MET A 498 -0.08 21.17 -7.65
N VAL A 499 1.18 20.84 -7.91
CA VAL A 499 1.65 19.49 -8.22
C VAL A 499 2.87 19.20 -7.37
N SER A 500 2.84 18.09 -6.63
CA SER A 500 3.85 17.68 -5.67
C SER A 500 4.38 16.29 -6.02
N PRO A 501 5.37 16.17 -6.93
CA PRO A 501 6.02 14.89 -7.15
C PRO A 501 6.92 14.54 -5.97
N VAL A 502 6.82 13.30 -5.49
CA VAL A 502 7.63 12.81 -4.37
C VAL A 502 9.12 12.91 -4.69
N ASN A 503 9.91 13.40 -3.73
CA ASN A 503 11.37 13.60 -3.84
C ASN A 503 11.83 14.57 -4.94
N GLU A 504 10.95 15.42 -5.46
CA GLU A 504 11.28 16.39 -6.49
C GLU A 504 10.72 17.79 -6.15
N MET A 505 11.12 18.79 -6.94
CA MET A 505 10.62 20.15 -6.77
C MET A 505 9.13 20.26 -7.18
N PRO A 506 8.27 20.82 -6.32
CA PRO A 506 6.85 21.00 -6.63
C PRO A 506 6.60 22.17 -7.58
N THR A 507 5.47 22.13 -8.27
CA THR A 507 4.92 23.26 -9.03
C THR A 507 4.10 24.13 -8.08
N LEU A 508 4.58 25.34 -7.76
CA LEU A 508 3.97 26.20 -6.75
C LEU A 508 2.82 27.04 -7.30
N ALA A 509 1.76 27.21 -6.53
CA ALA A 509 0.60 28.00 -6.94
C ALA A 509 0.89 29.50 -7.03
N LYS A 510 1.79 30.01 -6.18
CA LYS A 510 2.21 31.43 -6.17
C LYS A 510 2.80 31.86 -7.52
N ASP A 511 3.46 30.93 -8.21
CA ASP A 511 4.09 31.21 -9.50
C ASP A 511 3.05 31.18 -10.63
N ASN A 512 1.92 30.51 -10.42
CA ASN A 512 0.91 30.25 -11.44
C ASN A 512 -0.43 30.94 -11.13
N LYS A 513 -0.42 32.02 -10.34
CA LYS A 513 -1.63 32.75 -9.93
C LYS A 513 -2.34 33.37 -11.15
N ASN A 514 -3.62 33.08 -11.31
CA ASN A 514 -4.47 33.61 -12.37
C ASN A 514 -5.85 33.99 -11.81
N GLY A 515 -6.05 35.29 -11.55
CA GLY A 515 -7.27 35.80 -10.93
C GLY A 515 -7.51 35.20 -9.54
N PHE A 516 -8.68 34.60 -9.34
CA PHE A 516 -9.05 33.95 -8.07
C PHE A 516 -8.26 32.66 -7.80
N MET A 517 -7.86 31.95 -8.85
CA MET A 517 -7.26 30.61 -8.80
C MET A 517 -5.77 30.65 -9.14
N SER A 518 -5.11 29.51 -9.11
CA SER A 518 -3.84 29.27 -9.81
C SER A 518 -4.04 28.21 -10.89
N SER A 519 -3.46 28.41 -12.07
CA SER A 519 -3.71 27.55 -13.24
C SER A 519 -2.46 27.25 -14.04
N ILE A 520 -2.34 26.02 -14.54
CA ILE A 520 -1.33 25.61 -15.52
C ILE A 520 -2.03 25.01 -16.75
N LEU A 521 -1.58 25.41 -17.94
CA LEU A 521 -2.08 24.92 -19.23
C LEU A 521 -1.72 23.44 -19.41
N ALA A 522 -0.46 23.10 -19.09
CA ALA A 522 0.06 21.74 -19.20
C ALA A 522 1.18 21.48 -18.19
N TRP A 523 1.19 20.29 -17.61
CA TRP A 523 2.29 19.75 -16.83
C TRP A 523 2.68 18.39 -17.40
N LEU A 524 3.93 18.32 -17.88
CA LEU A 524 4.38 17.25 -18.78
C LEU A 524 5.59 16.50 -18.23
N LYS A 525 6.01 16.74 -17.00
CA LYS A 525 7.22 16.12 -16.42
C LYS A 525 7.14 14.59 -16.42
N GLY A 526 5.97 14.04 -16.10
CA GLY A 526 5.68 12.61 -16.12
C GLY A 526 5.45 11.99 -17.51
N SER A 527 5.52 12.77 -18.59
CA SER A 527 5.18 12.30 -19.94
C SER A 527 6.23 11.40 -20.58
N GLN A 528 7.51 11.58 -20.23
CA GLN A 528 8.64 10.86 -20.86
C GLN A 528 9.49 10.09 -19.85
N ASN A 529 9.49 10.51 -18.58
CA ASN A 529 10.29 9.90 -17.51
C ASN A 529 9.39 9.58 -16.32
N THR A 530 9.77 8.57 -15.54
CA THR A 530 9.14 8.31 -14.25
C THR A 530 9.37 9.49 -13.31
N THR A 531 8.28 10.10 -12.84
CA THR A 531 8.26 11.24 -11.94
C THR A 531 7.75 10.83 -10.57
N GLY A 532 8.26 11.47 -9.52
CA GLY A 532 7.87 11.17 -8.15
C GLY A 532 8.55 9.91 -7.63
N GLN A 533 9.79 9.65 -8.03
CA GLN A 533 10.46 8.39 -7.71
C GLN A 533 10.54 8.19 -6.19
N LYS A 534 10.09 7.02 -5.72
CA LYS A 534 10.28 6.64 -4.33
C LYS A 534 11.78 6.49 -4.09
N LYS A 535 12.29 7.14 -3.05
CA LYS A 535 13.61 6.86 -2.50
C LYS A 535 13.39 6.03 -1.26
N PHE A 536 13.89 4.79 -1.30
CA PHE A 536 14.05 4.04 -0.07
C PHE A 536 15.18 4.69 0.73
N PRO A 537 15.05 4.83 2.06
CA PRO A 537 16.20 5.14 2.91
C PRO A 537 17.36 4.17 2.65
N GLY A 538 17.01 2.93 2.29
CA GLY A 538 17.92 1.87 1.90
C GLY A 538 18.70 1.33 3.09
N PHE A 539 19.38 0.20 2.87
CA PHE A 539 20.26 -0.40 3.87
C PHE A 539 21.54 -0.92 3.23
N THR A 540 22.57 -1.10 4.03
CA THR A 540 23.85 -1.72 3.68
C THR A 540 23.90 -3.12 4.30
N ILE A 541 24.50 -4.08 3.58
CA ILE A 541 24.74 -5.43 4.13
C ILE A 541 26.00 -5.43 4.99
N TYR A 542 27.00 -4.68 4.56
CA TYR A 542 28.30 -4.55 5.20
C TYR A 542 28.63 -3.08 5.39
N GLU A 543 29.22 -2.74 6.53
CA GLU A 543 29.86 -1.45 6.72
C GLU A 543 31.33 -1.51 6.30
N PRO A 544 31.92 -0.41 5.78
CA PRO A 544 33.33 -0.38 5.38
C PRO A 544 34.29 -0.86 6.47
N ASP A 545 33.97 -0.57 7.74
CA ASP A 545 34.79 -0.90 8.90
C ASP A 545 34.73 -2.39 9.28
N ASP A 546 33.72 -3.13 8.79
CA ASP A 546 33.53 -4.56 9.05
C ASP A 546 34.21 -5.45 7.99
N LEU A 547 34.78 -4.85 6.94
CA LEU A 547 35.41 -5.57 5.83
C LEU A 547 36.93 -5.69 6.02
N PRO A 548 37.54 -6.86 5.73
CA PRO A 548 38.98 -7.04 5.84
C PRO A 548 39.75 -6.03 4.98
N SER A 549 40.81 -5.45 5.53
CA SER A 549 41.71 -4.54 4.79
C SER A 549 42.41 -5.19 3.59
N SER A 550 42.34 -6.52 3.48
CA SER A 550 42.81 -7.30 2.33
C SER A 550 41.87 -7.24 1.12
N PHE A 551 40.65 -6.72 1.25
CA PHE A 551 39.72 -6.56 0.14
C PHE A 551 40.10 -5.34 -0.69
N SER A 552 39.91 -5.40 -2.02
CA SER A 552 40.18 -4.26 -2.89
C SER A 552 39.18 -3.12 -2.65
N ALA A 553 39.57 -1.89 -2.95
CA ALA A 553 38.69 -0.72 -2.81
C ALA A 553 37.41 -0.86 -3.65
N GLU A 554 37.50 -1.47 -4.83
CA GLU A 554 36.36 -1.77 -5.70
C GLU A 554 35.44 -2.82 -5.08
N CYS A 555 35.98 -3.82 -4.38
CA CYS A 555 35.19 -4.83 -3.67
C CYS A 555 34.51 -4.24 -2.44
N VAL A 556 35.23 -3.45 -1.63
CA VAL A 556 34.68 -2.73 -0.49
C VAL A 556 33.53 -1.83 -0.95
N SER A 557 33.74 -1.02 -1.99
CA SER A 557 32.67 -0.17 -2.55
C SER A 557 31.47 -0.94 -3.08
N ALA A 558 31.66 -2.16 -3.59
CA ALA A 558 30.56 -3.00 -4.05
C ALA A 558 29.77 -3.60 -2.86
N LEU A 559 30.48 -4.06 -1.82
CA LEU A 559 29.87 -4.67 -0.63
C LEU A 559 29.13 -3.65 0.24
N THR A 560 29.61 -2.41 0.28
CA THR A 560 29.03 -1.32 1.09
C THR A 560 28.06 -0.43 0.30
N ALA A 561 27.74 -0.80 -0.95
CA ALA A 561 26.74 -0.10 -1.73
C ALA A 561 25.36 -0.21 -1.05
N THR A 562 24.64 0.91 -0.98
CA THR A 562 23.27 0.96 -0.46
C THR A 562 22.33 0.16 -1.37
N ILE A 563 21.50 -0.68 -0.76
CA ILE A 563 20.39 -1.39 -1.40
C ILE A 563 19.12 -0.59 -1.15
N ASP A 564 18.53 -0.07 -2.23
CA ASP A 564 17.35 0.78 -2.20
C ASP A 564 16.08 -0.07 -2.07
N CYS A 565 15.86 -0.64 -0.88
CA CYS A 565 14.70 -1.46 -0.53
C CYS A 565 14.10 -1.02 0.81
N VAL A 566 12.87 -1.46 1.10
CA VAL A 566 12.32 -1.38 2.47
C VAL A 566 13.08 -2.32 3.41
N ASP A 567 13.22 -1.92 4.68
CA ASP A 567 13.96 -2.66 5.71
C ASP A 567 13.50 -4.12 5.87
N HIS A 568 12.24 -4.43 5.56
CA HIS A 568 11.73 -5.79 5.61
C HIS A 568 12.53 -6.76 4.72
N VAL A 569 13.03 -6.29 3.57
CA VAL A 569 13.85 -7.10 2.66
C VAL A 569 15.16 -7.55 3.31
N PHE A 570 15.69 -6.78 4.26
CA PHE A 570 16.87 -7.18 5.03
C PHE A 570 16.64 -8.48 5.80
N SER A 571 15.39 -8.79 6.19
CA SER A 571 15.04 -10.05 6.85
C SER A 571 15.20 -11.29 5.96
N PHE A 572 15.36 -11.10 4.64
CA PHE A 572 15.57 -12.19 3.67
C PHE A 572 17.05 -12.62 3.57
N TYR A 573 17.91 -12.15 4.48
CA TYR A 573 19.34 -12.48 4.49
C TYR A 573 19.63 -13.95 4.80
N GLU A 574 18.70 -14.68 5.45
CA GLU A 574 18.78 -16.12 5.65
C GLU A 574 18.01 -16.88 4.57
N THR A 575 18.49 -18.07 4.19
CA THR A 575 17.80 -18.91 3.21
C THR A 575 16.53 -19.47 3.84
N ALA A 576 15.38 -19.00 3.40
CA ALA A 576 14.07 -19.52 3.77
C ALA A 576 13.09 -19.37 2.61
N TYR A 577 12.01 -20.15 2.64
CA TYR A 577 10.83 -19.81 1.85
C TYR A 577 9.98 -18.81 2.63
N HIS A 578 9.84 -17.59 2.12
CA HIS A 578 9.17 -16.49 2.85
C HIS A 578 7.64 -16.51 2.75
N GLY A 579 7.07 -17.23 1.77
CA GLY A 579 5.61 -17.34 1.63
C GLY A 579 4.91 -16.01 1.31
N ALA A 580 3.63 -15.93 1.63
CA ALA A 580 2.84 -14.70 1.53
C ALA A 580 3.15 -13.78 2.72
N LEU A 581 3.19 -12.47 2.50
CA LEU A 581 3.51 -11.50 3.56
C LEU A 581 2.28 -11.09 4.39
N GLY A 582 1.07 -11.43 3.94
CA GLY A 582 -0.19 -11.18 4.66
C GLY A 582 -0.62 -9.72 4.74
N ASP A 583 0.10 -8.80 4.10
CA ASP A 583 -0.21 -7.37 4.02
C ASP A 583 0.08 -6.86 2.59
N ASP A 584 -0.96 -6.40 1.90
CA ASP A 584 -0.86 -5.93 0.51
C ASP A 584 0.05 -4.70 0.36
N SER A 585 0.04 -3.81 1.34
CA SER A 585 0.88 -2.60 1.32
C SER A 585 2.35 -2.94 1.54
N LEU A 586 2.62 -3.90 2.44
CA LEU A 586 3.97 -4.43 2.64
C LEU A 586 4.45 -5.21 1.40
N THR A 587 3.57 -6.01 0.80
CA THR A 587 3.88 -6.79 -0.40
C THR A 587 4.24 -5.88 -1.57
N GLU A 588 3.46 -4.83 -1.83
CA GLU A 588 3.79 -3.85 -2.87
C GLU A 588 5.07 -3.05 -2.56
N ALA A 589 5.38 -2.78 -1.29
CA ALA A 589 6.61 -2.09 -0.91
C ALA A 589 7.86 -2.97 -1.03
N VAL A 590 7.76 -4.24 -0.64
CA VAL A 590 8.82 -5.26 -0.81
C VAL A 590 9.04 -5.54 -2.29
N CYS A 591 7.96 -5.71 -3.06
CA CYS A 591 7.98 -6.08 -4.46
C CYS A 591 8.11 -4.90 -5.44
N ASP A 592 8.50 -3.73 -4.94
CA ASP A 592 8.83 -2.58 -5.78
C ASP A 592 9.98 -2.95 -6.74
N GLN A 593 9.78 -2.68 -8.03
CA GLN A 593 10.74 -3.07 -9.06
C GLN A 593 12.10 -2.37 -8.88
N ASN A 594 12.15 -1.17 -8.31
CA ASN A 594 13.43 -0.50 -8.01
C ASN A 594 14.20 -1.23 -6.91
N CYS A 595 13.49 -1.78 -5.92
CA CYS A 595 14.12 -2.63 -4.91
C CYS A 595 14.72 -3.89 -5.55
N GLY A 596 13.96 -4.61 -6.39
CA GLY A 596 14.47 -5.76 -7.12
C GLY A 596 15.66 -5.43 -8.02
N ASN A 597 15.64 -4.27 -8.70
CA ASN A 597 16.74 -3.79 -9.52
C ASN A 597 17.98 -3.42 -8.68
N SER A 598 17.79 -2.80 -7.51
CA SER A 598 18.88 -2.41 -6.60
C SER A 598 19.57 -3.63 -6.00
N LEU A 599 18.79 -4.64 -5.56
CA LEU A 599 19.31 -5.96 -5.13
C LEU A 599 20.12 -6.64 -6.23
N ALA A 600 19.57 -6.71 -7.45
CA ALA A 600 20.27 -7.30 -8.60
C ALA A 600 21.56 -6.53 -8.92
N ALA A 601 21.54 -5.20 -8.88
CA ALA A 601 22.71 -4.37 -9.13
C ALA A 601 23.80 -4.59 -8.06
N TRP A 602 23.42 -4.61 -6.78
CA TRP A 602 24.33 -4.92 -5.67
C TRP A 602 24.98 -6.29 -5.88
N PHE A 603 24.17 -7.34 -6.08
CA PHE A 603 24.64 -8.71 -6.23
C PHE A 603 25.60 -8.86 -7.42
N ASN A 604 25.22 -8.34 -8.59
CA ASN A 604 26.06 -8.41 -9.79
C ASN A 604 27.37 -7.61 -9.62
N ASN A 605 27.33 -6.47 -8.94
CA ASN A 605 28.54 -5.69 -8.65
C ASN A 605 29.47 -6.42 -7.69
N VAL A 606 28.95 -7.08 -6.66
CA VAL A 606 29.77 -7.87 -5.74
C VAL A 606 30.36 -9.10 -6.44
N GLN A 607 29.56 -9.85 -7.20
CA GLN A 607 30.05 -10.97 -8.01
C GLN A 607 31.20 -10.57 -8.94
N LYS A 608 31.09 -9.40 -9.57
CA LYS A 608 32.11 -8.87 -10.49
C LYS A 608 33.37 -8.40 -9.77
N ASN A 609 33.24 -7.68 -8.66
CA ASN A 609 34.37 -6.98 -8.03
C ASN A 609 34.96 -7.72 -6.83
N CYS A 610 34.28 -8.74 -6.30
CA CYS A 610 34.72 -9.53 -5.16
C CYS A 610 34.93 -11.04 -5.43
N PRO A 611 35.44 -11.48 -6.61
CA PRO A 611 35.49 -12.90 -6.92
C PRO A 611 36.41 -13.67 -5.96
N GLY A 612 35.86 -14.71 -5.33
CA GLY A 612 36.62 -15.61 -4.46
C GLY A 612 36.89 -15.10 -3.03
N TYR A 613 36.48 -13.87 -2.69
CA TYR A 613 36.51 -13.41 -1.31
C TYR A 613 35.49 -14.16 -0.46
N LYS A 614 35.80 -14.31 0.83
CA LYS A 614 34.98 -15.05 1.80
C LYS A 614 34.85 -14.29 3.11
N LEU A 615 33.67 -14.36 3.72
CA LEU A 615 33.32 -13.85 5.04
C LEU A 615 32.38 -14.87 5.72
N PHE A 616 32.49 -15.04 7.04
CA PHE A 616 31.62 -15.93 7.83
C PHE A 616 31.46 -17.36 7.24
N ASN A 617 32.57 -17.98 6.85
CA ASN A 617 32.63 -19.33 6.27
C ASN A 617 31.86 -19.53 4.93
N GLY A 618 31.57 -18.45 4.21
CA GLY A 618 30.93 -18.48 2.89
C GLY A 618 31.43 -17.37 1.96
N PRO A 619 30.93 -17.31 0.72
CA PRO A 619 31.26 -16.24 -0.21
C PRO A 619 30.59 -14.92 0.23
N VAL A 620 31.24 -13.79 -0.04
CA VAL A 620 30.85 -12.46 0.48
C VAL A 620 29.52 -11.92 -0.06
N ASP A 621 29.02 -12.52 -1.13
CA ASP A 621 27.74 -12.18 -1.75
C ASP A 621 26.58 -13.04 -1.19
N ARG A 622 26.85 -13.99 -0.29
CA ARG A 622 25.85 -14.91 0.27
C ARG A 622 24.58 -14.19 0.74
N PHE A 623 24.70 -13.19 1.61
CA PHE A 623 23.53 -12.53 2.20
C PHE A 623 22.73 -11.73 1.17
N GLY A 624 23.40 -10.99 0.28
CA GLY A 624 22.70 -10.27 -0.79
C GLY A 624 22.10 -11.19 -1.84
N GLY A 625 22.75 -12.33 -2.12
CA GLY A 625 22.21 -13.39 -2.98
C GLY A 625 20.98 -14.04 -2.37
N ASN A 626 20.98 -14.31 -1.06
CA ASN A 626 19.82 -14.82 -0.33
C ASN A 626 18.64 -13.83 -0.42
N MET A 627 18.89 -12.54 -0.13
CA MET A 627 17.88 -11.50 -0.23
C MET A 627 17.31 -11.38 -1.64
N TRP A 628 18.16 -11.43 -2.68
CA TRP A 628 17.71 -11.35 -4.06
C TRP A 628 16.91 -12.59 -4.48
N ALA A 629 17.32 -13.79 -4.07
CA ALA A 629 16.57 -15.01 -4.30
C ALA A 629 15.22 -15.00 -3.57
N GLY A 630 15.21 -14.59 -2.29
CA GLY A 630 14.00 -14.43 -1.49
C GLY A 630 13.06 -13.38 -2.05
N TRP A 631 13.57 -12.26 -2.58
CA TRP A 631 12.78 -11.26 -3.28
C TRP A 631 12.12 -11.83 -4.56
N ASN A 632 12.90 -12.50 -5.41
CA ASN A 632 12.36 -13.13 -6.63
C ASN A 632 11.27 -14.15 -6.29
N GLU A 633 11.48 -14.96 -5.25
CA GLU A 633 10.52 -15.93 -4.75
C GLU A 633 9.31 -15.27 -4.04
N THR A 634 9.43 -14.03 -3.57
CA THR A 634 8.29 -13.32 -2.94
C THR A 634 7.44 -12.60 -3.99
N CYS A 635 8.06 -12.07 -5.04
CA CYS A 635 7.48 -11.01 -5.87
C CYS A 635 7.03 -11.43 -7.28
N TYR A 636 7.04 -12.74 -7.57
CA TYR A 636 6.54 -13.26 -8.84
C TYR A 636 5.01 -13.35 -8.86
N LYS A 637 4.43 -12.96 -10.00
CA LYS A 637 2.98 -12.91 -10.21
C LYS A 637 2.53 -13.97 -11.22
N ASP A 638 1.31 -14.45 -11.05
CA ASP A 638 0.66 -15.29 -12.06
C ASP A 638 0.33 -14.43 -13.30
N PRO A 639 0.78 -14.81 -14.51
CA PRO A 639 0.65 -13.98 -15.71
C PRO A 639 -0.80 -13.84 -16.19
N THR A 640 -1.69 -14.73 -15.76
CA THR A 640 -3.10 -14.72 -16.16
C THR A 640 -3.91 -13.81 -15.25
N THR A 641 -3.64 -13.89 -13.94
CA THR A 641 -4.44 -13.21 -12.93
C THR A 641 -3.82 -11.91 -12.42
N GLY A 642 -2.51 -11.73 -12.55
CA GLY A 642 -1.77 -10.60 -11.99
C GLY A 642 -1.62 -10.63 -10.46
N GLN A 643 -2.08 -11.69 -9.79
CA GLN A 643 -1.94 -11.85 -8.34
C GLN A 643 -0.54 -12.38 -7.99
N TYR A 644 -0.03 -12.04 -6.81
CA TYR A 644 1.21 -12.63 -6.31
C TYR A 644 1.02 -14.13 -6.10
N CYS A 645 2.00 -14.90 -6.56
CA CYS A 645 1.87 -16.34 -6.57
C CYS A 645 1.89 -16.95 -5.17
N ASN A 646 2.51 -16.30 -4.18
CA ASN A 646 2.46 -16.80 -2.80
C ASN A 646 1.07 -16.67 -2.17
N ASP A 647 0.30 -15.62 -2.50
CA ASP A 647 -1.09 -15.47 -2.05
C ASP A 647 -2.01 -16.53 -2.70
N ILE A 648 -1.71 -16.91 -3.94
CA ILE A 648 -2.39 -18.02 -4.63
C ILE A 648 -2.06 -19.35 -3.94
N ILE A 649 -0.78 -19.61 -3.68
CA ILE A 649 -0.32 -20.86 -3.05
C ILE A 649 -0.82 -21.00 -1.61
N GLU A 650 -0.94 -19.91 -0.86
CA GLU A 650 -1.49 -19.92 0.50
C GLU A 650 -2.94 -20.45 0.55
N ASN A 651 -3.69 -20.28 -0.54
CA ASN A 651 -5.07 -20.76 -0.68
C ASN A 651 -5.18 -22.20 -1.22
N PHE A 652 -4.07 -22.90 -1.42
CA PHE A 652 -4.10 -24.29 -1.88
C PHE A 652 -4.69 -25.24 -0.84
N THR A 653 -5.18 -26.37 -1.32
CA THR A 653 -5.74 -27.42 -0.48
C THR A 653 -4.66 -27.97 0.46
N MET A 654 -4.88 -27.88 1.77
CA MET A 654 -3.98 -28.48 2.76
C MET A 654 -3.98 -30.00 2.64
N VAL A 655 -2.84 -30.56 2.22
CA VAL A 655 -2.62 -32.01 2.07
C VAL A 655 -1.38 -32.45 2.83
N ALA A 656 -1.31 -33.75 3.16
CA ALA A 656 -0.20 -34.31 3.94
C ALA A 656 1.07 -34.52 3.11
N THR A 657 0.94 -34.79 1.81
CA THR A 657 2.05 -35.02 0.89
C THR A 657 1.80 -34.34 -0.45
N VAL A 658 2.87 -34.03 -1.20
CA VAL A 658 2.77 -33.37 -2.52
C VAL A 658 2.04 -34.25 -3.53
N GLU A 659 2.06 -35.57 -3.33
CA GLU A 659 1.37 -36.53 -4.17
C GLU A 659 -0.15 -36.45 -4.06
N ASP A 660 -0.66 -35.97 -2.93
CA ASP A 660 -2.08 -35.82 -2.64
C ASP A 660 -2.66 -34.47 -3.11
N MET A 661 -1.81 -33.55 -3.59
CA MET A 661 -2.26 -32.24 -4.08
C MET A 661 -3.21 -32.39 -5.29
N PRO A 662 -4.28 -31.59 -5.36
CA PRO A 662 -5.09 -31.46 -6.56
C PRO A 662 -4.23 -31.19 -7.79
N HIS A 663 -4.57 -31.81 -8.93
CA HIS A 663 -3.75 -31.76 -10.14
C HIS A 663 -3.60 -30.33 -10.69
N ASP A 664 -4.64 -29.52 -10.58
CA ASP A 664 -4.68 -28.11 -10.99
C ASP A 664 -3.81 -27.21 -10.11
N GLU A 665 -3.76 -27.45 -8.79
CA GLU A 665 -2.85 -26.76 -7.87
C GLU A 665 -1.39 -27.20 -8.07
N LEU A 666 -1.16 -28.52 -8.15
CA LEU A 666 0.15 -29.13 -8.36
C LEU A 666 0.80 -28.67 -9.68
N CYS A 667 0.00 -28.55 -10.74
CA CYS A 667 0.46 -28.15 -12.07
C CYS A 667 0.22 -26.66 -12.36
N SER A 668 -0.16 -25.88 -11.35
CA SER A 668 -0.37 -24.44 -11.50
C SER A 668 0.92 -23.72 -11.88
N TYR A 669 0.79 -22.60 -12.59
CA TYR A 669 1.94 -21.75 -12.94
C TYR A 669 2.74 -21.35 -11.69
N CYS A 670 2.05 -20.94 -10.62
CA CYS A 670 2.69 -20.45 -9.40
C CYS A 670 3.53 -21.53 -8.71
N TYR A 671 2.98 -22.73 -8.50
CA TYR A 671 3.70 -23.79 -7.81
C TYR A 671 4.88 -24.33 -8.63
N VAL A 672 4.68 -24.51 -9.94
CA VAL A 672 5.73 -24.96 -10.86
C VAL A 672 6.86 -23.93 -10.92
N THR A 673 6.52 -22.64 -11.04
CA THR A 673 7.50 -21.56 -11.18
C THR A 673 8.29 -21.37 -9.89
N LYS A 674 7.64 -21.44 -8.73
CA LYS A 674 8.31 -21.45 -7.42
C LYS A 674 9.43 -22.49 -7.36
N LEU A 675 9.08 -23.76 -7.58
CA LEU A 675 10.04 -24.86 -7.44
C LEU A 675 11.20 -24.75 -8.42
N LYS A 676 10.93 -24.34 -9.66
CA LYS A 676 11.97 -24.08 -10.66
C LYS A 676 12.88 -22.91 -10.28
N MET A 677 12.30 -21.85 -9.74
CA MET A 677 13.03 -20.67 -9.31
C MET A 677 13.94 -20.99 -8.13
N MET A 678 13.42 -21.69 -7.11
CA MET A 678 14.21 -22.21 -6.00
C MET A 678 15.36 -23.08 -6.52
N GLN A 679 15.08 -24.04 -7.40
CA GLN A 679 16.12 -24.93 -7.95
C GLN A 679 17.20 -24.19 -8.74
N SER A 680 16.85 -23.09 -9.41
CA SER A 680 17.78 -22.35 -10.27
C SER A 680 18.85 -21.55 -9.51
N SER A 681 18.68 -21.34 -8.20
CA SER A 681 19.56 -20.49 -7.39
C SER A 681 20.17 -21.26 -6.22
N GLN A 682 21.50 -21.18 -6.09
CA GLN A 682 22.23 -21.69 -4.92
C GLN A 682 22.01 -20.86 -3.63
N TYR A 683 21.34 -19.70 -3.75
CA TYR A 683 20.99 -18.82 -2.63
C TYR A 683 19.55 -19.01 -2.16
N SER A 684 18.82 -19.99 -2.72
CA SER A 684 17.46 -20.32 -2.28
C SER A 684 17.47 -21.37 -1.16
N TYR A 685 16.30 -21.63 -0.59
CA TYR A 685 16.08 -22.70 0.39
C TYR A 685 15.80 -24.08 -0.24
N TYR A 686 16.23 -24.32 -1.48
CA TYR A 686 15.97 -25.59 -2.17
C TYR A 686 16.72 -26.77 -1.54
N ASN A 687 15.97 -27.74 -0.99
CA ASN A 687 16.48 -28.89 -0.25
C ASN A 687 15.80 -30.21 -0.71
N GLU A 688 16.08 -31.33 -0.03
CA GLU A 688 15.54 -32.65 -0.39
C GLU A 688 14.00 -32.70 -0.48
N LEU A 689 13.30 -31.93 0.36
CA LEU A 689 11.84 -31.82 0.31
C LEU A 689 11.38 -31.15 -0.99
N PHE A 690 11.97 -30.00 -1.33
CA PHE A 690 11.61 -29.28 -2.56
C PHE A 690 12.08 -30.00 -3.82
N GLN A 691 13.15 -30.78 -3.74
CA GLN A 691 13.56 -31.71 -4.78
C GLN A 691 12.50 -32.78 -5.03
N ASN A 692 12.04 -33.47 -3.99
CA ASN A 692 10.96 -34.46 -4.12
C ASN A 692 9.69 -33.83 -4.72
N ASN A 693 9.36 -32.60 -4.30
CA ASN A 693 8.21 -31.88 -4.85
C ASN A 693 8.38 -31.57 -6.34
N LEU A 694 9.54 -31.07 -6.78
CA LEU A 694 9.79 -30.76 -8.19
C LEU A 694 9.86 -32.02 -9.06
N GLU A 695 10.39 -33.13 -8.55
CA GLU A 695 10.38 -34.43 -9.23
C GLU A 695 8.94 -34.95 -9.42
N THR A 696 8.11 -34.81 -8.39
CA THR A 696 6.68 -35.17 -8.44
C THR A 696 5.93 -34.33 -9.45
N VAL A 697 6.13 -33.02 -9.45
CA VAL A 697 5.53 -32.08 -10.43
C VAL A 697 6.00 -32.41 -11.85
N THR A 698 7.29 -32.66 -12.06
CA THR A 698 7.88 -33.05 -13.36
C THR A 698 7.20 -34.31 -13.92
N SER A 699 7.01 -35.32 -13.07
CA SER A 699 6.36 -36.58 -13.43
C SER A 699 4.87 -36.42 -13.70
N LYS A 700 4.11 -35.78 -12.80
CA LYS A 700 2.64 -35.71 -12.86
C LYS A 700 2.11 -34.65 -13.83
N CYS A 701 2.85 -33.55 -14.04
CA CYS A 701 2.42 -32.43 -14.89
C CYS A 701 2.99 -32.49 -16.32
N GLY A 702 3.83 -33.49 -16.62
CA GLY A 702 4.43 -33.64 -17.95
C GLY A 702 5.37 -32.49 -18.33
N ILE A 703 6.02 -31.88 -17.34
CA ILE A 703 6.98 -30.78 -17.54
C ILE A 703 8.41 -31.29 -17.39
N SER A 704 9.38 -30.62 -18.03
CA SER A 704 10.81 -30.91 -17.83
C SER A 704 11.44 -29.84 -16.93
N ALA A 705 12.19 -30.26 -15.92
CA ALA A 705 12.96 -29.39 -15.02
C ALA A 705 14.25 -30.10 -14.54
N ASN A 706 15.29 -29.33 -14.23
CA ASN A 706 16.42 -29.85 -13.44
C ASN A 706 15.96 -29.94 -11.98
N THR A 707 16.25 -31.05 -11.31
CA THR A 707 15.84 -31.27 -9.91
C THR A 707 17.03 -31.32 -8.95
N THR A 708 18.25 -31.25 -9.48
CA THR A 708 19.49 -31.34 -8.71
C THR A 708 19.57 -30.22 -7.68
N ILE A 709 19.84 -30.57 -6.41
CA ILE A 709 20.10 -29.59 -5.35
C ILE A 709 21.40 -28.83 -5.67
N PRO A 710 21.37 -27.49 -5.74
CA PRO A 710 22.57 -26.68 -5.92
C PRO A 710 23.60 -26.94 -4.80
N PRO A 711 24.91 -26.86 -5.09
CA PRO A 711 25.94 -27.05 -4.07
C PRO A 711 25.79 -26.01 -2.94
N PRO A 712 25.99 -26.39 -1.66
CA PRO A 712 25.85 -25.48 -0.55
C PRO A 712 26.91 -24.37 -0.58
N LEU A 713 26.53 -23.17 -0.15
CA LEU A 713 27.41 -21.99 -0.09
C LEU A 713 28.46 -22.06 1.04
N SER A 714 28.34 -23.01 1.97
CA SER A 714 29.24 -23.23 3.11
C SER A 714 30.05 -24.52 2.98
N ILE A 715 31.32 -24.48 3.36
CA ILE A 715 32.17 -25.67 3.55
C ILE A 715 31.96 -26.13 4.99
N VAL A 716 31.42 -27.34 5.17
CA VAL A 716 31.19 -27.95 6.49
C VAL A 716 32.56 -28.31 7.10
N GLU A 717 32.94 -27.66 8.20
CA GLU A 717 33.97 -28.18 9.10
C GLU A 717 33.35 -29.31 9.96
N PRO A 718 34.10 -30.36 10.33
CA PRO A 718 33.55 -31.48 11.09
C PRO A 718 33.13 -31.04 12.49
N GLU A 719 31.95 -31.48 12.94
CA GLU A 719 31.49 -31.29 14.32
C GLU A 719 32.51 -31.87 15.32
N GLU A 720 32.97 -31.06 16.27
CA GLU A 720 33.64 -31.55 17.48
C GLU A 720 32.61 -32.14 18.46
N GLU A 721 32.98 -33.23 19.15
CA GLU A 721 32.09 -33.89 20.10
C GLU A 721 31.63 -32.95 21.24
N PRO A 722 30.36 -33.01 21.66
CA PRO A 722 29.86 -32.19 22.76
C PRO A 722 30.56 -32.52 24.09
N LEU A 723 31.09 -31.48 24.75
CA LEU A 723 31.80 -31.56 26.02
C LEU A 723 30.87 -32.02 27.17
N CYS A 724 31.21 -33.11 27.86
CA CYS A 724 30.51 -33.56 29.06
C CYS A 724 31.16 -33.00 30.34
N LEU A 725 30.66 -31.88 30.87
CA LEU A 725 31.30 -31.14 31.98
C LEU A 725 31.52 -31.95 33.27
N SER A 726 30.70 -32.98 33.53
CA SER A 726 30.83 -33.83 34.71
C SER A 726 31.80 -35.01 34.53
N ASP A 727 32.24 -35.27 33.30
CA ASP A 727 32.88 -36.51 32.84
C ASP A 727 32.11 -37.81 33.16
N ASN A 728 30.89 -37.72 33.70
CA ASN A 728 30.10 -38.85 34.12
C ASN A 728 29.09 -39.22 33.04
N ILE A 729 29.32 -40.38 32.43
CA ILE A 729 28.46 -40.91 31.38
C ILE A 729 27.56 -42.01 31.95
N TYR A 730 26.27 -41.89 31.67
CA TYR A 730 25.26 -42.90 31.97
C TYR A 730 24.82 -43.63 30.71
N HIS A 731 24.70 -44.95 30.79
CA HIS A 731 24.15 -45.79 29.73
C HIS A 731 22.74 -46.23 30.09
N THR A 732 21.77 -45.83 29.27
CA THR A 732 20.35 -46.02 29.57
C THR A 732 19.93 -47.49 29.45
N LYS A 733 19.04 -47.90 30.36
CA LYS A 733 18.51 -49.25 30.54
C LYS A 733 16.99 -49.27 30.33
N GLU A 734 16.46 -50.47 30.17
CA GLU A 734 15.02 -50.66 30.02
C GLU A 734 14.26 -50.17 31.27
N GLY A 735 13.27 -49.30 31.05
CA GLY A 735 12.48 -48.69 32.13
C GLY A 735 12.97 -47.32 32.59
N ASP A 736 14.07 -46.80 32.05
CA ASP A 736 14.59 -45.49 32.45
C ASP A 736 13.71 -44.32 32.04
N THR A 737 13.61 -43.37 32.96
CA THR A 737 13.01 -42.04 32.80
C THR A 737 14.01 -40.99 33.26
N CYS A 738 13.85 -39.73 32.83
CA CYS A 738 14.68 -38.64 33.36
C CYS A 738 14.54 -38.54 34.89
N THR A 739 13.35 -38.83 35.44
CA THR A 739 13.11 -38.82 36.88
C THR A 739 13.87 -39.94 37.60
N SER A 740 13.85 -41.18 37.09
CA SER A 740 14.54 -42.30 37.73
C SER A 740 16.06 -42.14 37.68
N ILE A 741 16.61 -41.71 36.54
CA ILE A 741 18.05 -41.42 36.41
C ILE A 741 18.43 -40.26 37.32
N ALA A 742 17.63 -39.18 37.34
CA ALA A 742 17.93 -38.02 38.16
C ALA A 742 17.90 -38.30 39.66
N LEU A 743 17.03 -39.21 40.11
CA LEU A 743 17.00 -39.68 41.49
C LEU A 743 18.22 -40.51 41.85
N ASP A 744 18.61 -41.46 41.00
CA ASP A 744 19.72 -42.37 41.26
C ASP A 744 21.09 -41.66 41.33
N TYR A 745 21.22 -40.54 40.61
CA TYR A 745 22.46 -39.79 40.50
C TYR A 745 22.42 -38.41 41.18
N SER A 746 21.34 -38.12 41.92
CA SER A 746 21.14 -36.84 42.62
C SER A 746 21.33 -35.62 41.73
N VAL A 747 20.73 -35.61 40.54
CA VAL A 747 20.79 -34.48 39.59
C VAL A 747 19.40 -33.89 39.34
N SER A 748 19.33 -32.72 38.69
CA SER A 748 18.04 -32.21 38.18
C SER A 748 17.63 -32.98 36.93
N SER A 749 16.38 -33.46 36.89
CA SER A 749 15.86 -34.16 35.71
C SER A 749 15.77 -33.26 34.48
N ALA A 750 15.50 -31.96 34.69
CA ALA A 750 15.51 -30.96 33.63
C ALA A 750 16.91 -30.68 33.09
N ALA A 751 17.92 -30.57 33.97
CA ALA A 751 19.30 -30.39 33.54
C ALA A 751 19.81 -31.63 32.76
N LEU A 752 19.39 -32.83 33.17
CA LEU A 752 19.69 -34.07 32.45
C LEU A 752 19.06 -34.08 31.05
N TYR A 753 17.81 -33.65 30.92
CA TYR A 753 17.16 -33.51 29.61
C TYR A 753 17.85 -32.46 28.74
N MET A 754 18.06 -31.26 29.28
CA MET A 754 18.63 -30.12 28.55
C MET A 754 20.07 -30.36 28.10
N GLY A 755 20.86 -31.12 28.88
CA GLY A 755 22.23 -31.50 28.50
C GLY A 755 22.31 -32.64 27.48
N ASN A 756 21.18 -33.26 27.10
CA ASN A 756 21.15 -34.44 26.22
C ASN A 756 19.97 -34.39 25.23
N GLN A 757 19.55 -33.21 24.77
CA GLN A 757 18.31 -33.03 24.02
C GLN A 757 18.28 -33.79 22.69
N ASP A 758 19.43 -34.00 22.06
CA ASP A 758 19.53 -34.77 20.81
C ASP A 758 19.26 -36.28 21.01
N LEU A 759 19.46 -36.77 22.24
CA LEU A 759 19.36 -38.18 22.61
C LEU A 759 18.08 -38.50 23.37
N ILE A 760 17.57 -37.55 24.18
CA ILE A 760 16.36 -37.72 24.99
C ILE A 760 15.20 -37.01 24.32
N ARG A 761 14.41 -37.76 23.53
CA ARG A 761 13.18 -37.23 22.90
C ARG A 761 11.97 -37.18 23.83
N ASN A 762 11.98 -37.97 24.91
CA ASN A 762 10.88 -38.04 25.86
C ASN A 762 11.37 -38.49 27.24
N CYS A 763 11.24 -37.63 28.25
CA CYS A 763 11.68 -37.92 29.61
C CYS A 763 10.90 -39.03 30.33
N GLN A 764 9.70 -39.37 29.88
CA GLN A 764 8.90 -40.47 30.44
C GLN A 764 9.32 -41.84 29.89
N ARG A 765 10.13 -41.88 28.83
CA ARG A 765 10.58 -43.11 28.20
C ARG A 765 11.89 -42.88 27.44
N VAL A 766 13.00 -43.03 28.14
CA VAL A 766 14.34 -42.87 27.55
C VAL A 766 14.68 -44.13 26.74
N ALA A 767 15.19 -43.96 25.52
CA ALA A 767 15.58 -45.09 24.67
C ALA A 767 16.75 -45.86 25.30
N VAL A 768 16.73 -47.19 25.24
CA VAL A 768 17.77 -48.07 25.81
C VAL A 768 19.08 -47.96 25.01
N GLY A 769 20.22 -47.95 25.69
CA GLY A 769 21.56 -47.96 25.08
C GLY A 769 22.11 -46.59 24.68
N GLN A 770 21.45 -45.49 25.05
CA GLN A 770 21.94 -44.12 24.82
C GLN A 770 23.06 -43.77 25.81
N LYS A 771 24.04 -42.99 25.33
CA LYS A 771 25.17 -42.48 26.12
C LYS A 771 24.85 -41.07 26.58
N LEU A 772 24.33 -40.92 27.80
CA LEU A 772 23.94 -39.62 28.35
C LEU A 772 25.07 -39.01 29.18
N CYS A 773 25.37 -37.73 28.98
CA CYS A 773 26.17 -36.95 29.92
C CYS A 773 25.33 -36.58 31.14
N LEU A 774 25.73 -37.04 32.32
CA LEU A 774 25.07 -36.63 33.56
C LEU A 774 25.46 -35.18 33.88
N PRO A 775 24.52 -34.29 34.23
CA PRO A 775 24.88 -32.98 34.75
C PRO A 775 25.50 -33.12 36.15
N LEU A 776 26.01 -32.03 36.71
CA LEU A 776 26.60 -32.01 38.05
C LEU A 776 25.53 -32.28 39.12
N SER A 777 25.89 -33.06 40.15
CA SER A 777 24.96 -33.47 41.21
C SER A 777 24.63 -32.34 42.18
N CYS A 778 23.45 -32.41 42.76
CA CYS A 778 22.94 -31.58 43.83
C CYS A 778 23.06 -32.35 45.16
N GLU A 779 23.58 -31.69 46.19
CA GLU A 779 23.66 -32.23 47.56
C GLU A 779 22.28 -32.62 48.09
N HIS A 780 21.26 -31.82 47.75
CA HIS A 780 19.88 -32.10 48.10
C HIS A 780 18.97 -31.97 46.88
N THR A 781 18.12 -32.99 46.67
CA THR A 781 17.10 -33.03 45.62
C THR A 781 15.71 -33.18 46.22
N TYR A 782 14.70 -32.81 45.43
CA TYR A 782 13.29 -32.90 45.80
C TYR A 782 12.48 -33.47 44.64
N VAL A 783 11.62 -34.44 44.92
CA VAL A 783 10.68 -34.99 43.94
C VAL A 783 9.38 -34.22 44.02
N LEU A 784 9.06 -33.49 42.95
CA LEU A 784 7.87 -32.66 42.84
C LEU A 784 6.58 -33.48 43.10
N GLN A 785 5.76 -33.03 44.05
CA GLN A 785 4.47 -33.65 44.37
C GLN A 785 3.29 -32.94 43.69
N PRO A 786 2.14 -33.63 43.53
CA PRO A 786 0.92 -33.01 43.06
C PRO A 786 0.50 -31.84 43.97
N ASN A 787 0.22 -30.68 43.37
CA ASN A 787 -0.14 -29.40 44.03
C ASN A 787 1.00 -28.63 44.70
N ASP A 788 2.25 -29.07 44.57
CA ASP A 788 3.37 -28.25 44.98
C ASP A 788 3.44 -26.93 44.20
N THR A 789 3.81 -25.88 44.91
CA THR A 789 4.21 -24.58 44.37
C THR A 789 5.64 -24.33 44.78
N CYS A 790 6.36 -23.43 44.10
CA CYS A 790 7.71 -23.05 44.56
C CYS A 790 7.68 -22.62 46.04
N ARG A 791 6.64 -21.87 46.45
CA ARG A 791 6.48 -21.42 47.83
C ARG A 791 6.31 -22.57 48.82
N SER A 792 5.50 -23.59 48.50
CA SER A 792 5.29 -24.71 49.43
C SER A 792 6.56 -25.54 49.61
N ILE A 793 7.32 -25.77 48.53
CA ILE A 793 8.61 -26.47 48.56
C ILE A 793 9.64 -25.66 49.35
N GLU A 794 9.79 -24.36 49.04
CA GLU A 794 10.72 -23.45 49.72
C GLU A 794 10.43 -23.35 51.23
N GLN A 795 9.16 -23.31 51.64
CA GLN A 795 8.77 -23.22 53.04
C GLN A 795 9.08 -24.49 53.84
N VAL A 796 8.79 -25.66 53.28
CA VAL A 796 9.00 -26.94 53.97
C VAL A 796 10.49 -27.30 54.03
N ASN A 797 11.26 -26.90 53.02
CA ASN A 797 12.70 -27.19 52.92
C ASN A 797 13.57 -26.00 53.33
N ALA A 798 12.99 -25.00 54.01
CA ALA A 798 13.66 -23.76 54.37
C ALA A 798 14.98 -23.96 55.12
N GLN A 799 15.11 -25.01 55.94
CA GLN A 799 16.36 -25.32 56.65
C GLN A 799 17.46 -25.84 55.72
N ILE A 800 17.10 -26.61 54.70
CA ILE A 800 18.02 -27.21 53.72
C ILE A 800 18.46 -26.15 52.71
N MET A 801 17.52 -25.30 52.29
CA MET A 801 17.75 -24.22 51.33
C MET A 801 18.30 -22.93 51.99
N PHE A 802 18.53 -22.95 53.30
CA PHE A 802 19.09 -21.81 54.04
C PHE A 802 20.60 -21.75 53.80
N ASP A 803 21.02 -20.69 53.13
CA ASP A 803 22.43 -20.41 52.98
C ASP A 803 22.93 -19.64 54.21
N SER A 804 23.76 -20.33 55.00
CA SER A 804 24.34 -19.79 56.23
C SER A 804 25.20 -18.53 56.03
N SER A 805 25.71 -18.33 54.81
CA SER A 805 26.60 -17.22 54.46
C SER A 805 25.85 -15.96 54.02
N THR A 806 24.69 -16.10 53.34
CA THR A 806 23.77 -14.99 53.02
C THR A 806 22.76 -14.70 54.12
N LYS A 807 22.55 -15.65 55.03
CA LYS A 807 21.42 -15.67 55.97
C LYS A 807 20.05 -15.56 55.27
N THR A 808 19.95 -16.01 54.02
CA THR A 808 18.70 -16.05 53.26
C THR A 808 18.42 -17.46 52.75
N ILE A 809 17.17 -17.71 52.37
CA ILE A 809 16.78 -18.96 51.69
C ILE A 809 17.03 -18.75 50.19
N THR A 810 17.84 -19.61 49.56
CA THR A 810 18.02 -19.57 48.10
C THR A 810 16.71 -19.97 47.42
N PRO A 811 16.08 -19.11 46.59
CA PRO A 811 14.83 -19.46 45.94
C PRO A 811 14.96 -20.68 45.03
N LEU A 812 13.92 -21.50 44.94
CA LEU A 812 13.92 -22.74 44.14
C LEU A 812 14.19 -22.48 42.66
N ARG A 813 13.73 -21.33 42.15
CA ARG A 813 13.95 -20.84 40.77
C ARG A 813 15.42 -20.54 40.48
N GLN A 814 16.19 -20.13 41.48
CA GLN A 814 17.63 -19.87 41.30
C GLN A 814 18.42 -21.17 41.16
N LEU A 815 17.96 -22.24 41.81
CA LEU A 815 18.56 -23.57 41.75
C LEU A 815 18.11 -24.40 40.54
N ASN A 816 16.96 -24.02 39.95
CA ASN A 816 16.35 -24.68 38.80
C ASN A 816 15.88 -23.60 37.80
N PRO A 817 16.80 -23.01 37.02
CA PRO A 817 16.55 -21.78 36.24
C PRO A 817 15.57 -21.95 35.06
N TRP A 818 15.13 -23.17 34.75
CA TRP A 818 14.05 -23.43 33.80
C TRP A 818 12.65 -23.10 34.37
N ILE A 819 12.52 -22.97 35.69
CA ILE A 819 11.27 -22.56 36.33
C ILE A 819 11.05 -21.06 36.07
N ASP A 820 9.88 -20.70 35.55
CA ASP A 820 9.55 -19.33 35.19
C ASP A 820 9.47 -18.40 36.42
N ALA A 821 9.51 -17.09 36.17
CA ALA A 821 9.53 -16.06 37.21
C ALA A 821 8.29 -16.10 38.14
N TYR A 822 7.15 -16.59 37.64
CA TYR A 822 5.89 -16.69 38.38
C TYR A 822 5.65 -18.09 38.97
N CYS A 823 6.59 -19.03 38.77
CA CYS A 823 6.45 -20.44 39.10
C CYS A 823 5.20 -21.11 38.49
N THR A 824 4.72 -20.63 37.35
CA THR A 824 3.50 -21.15 36.72
C THR A 824 3.73 -22.44 35.93
N ASN A 825 4.97 -22.66 35.47
CA ASN A 825 5.35 -23.82 34.69
C ASN A 825 5.77 -25.04 35.52
N LEU A 826 5.91 -24.93 36.85
CA LEU A 826 6.45 -25.98 37.72
C LEU A 826 5.73 -27.33 37.55
N GLN A 827 4.39 -27.32 37.59
CA GLN A 827 3.58 -28.53 37.43
C GLN A 827 3.38 -28.89 35.95
N ASN A 828 3.15 -27.88 35.10
CA ASN A 828 2.77 -28.07 33.70
C ASN A 828 3.90 -28.57 32.80
N THR A 829 5.15 -28.55 33.26
CA THR A 829 6.32 -29.00 32.49
C THR A 829 6.98 -30.27 33.06
N ALA A 830 6.50 -30.78 34.19
CA ALA A 830 7.03 -31.99 34.82
C ALA A 830 6.91 -33.24 33.90
N TRP A 831 5.91 -33.27 33.00
CA TRP A 831 5.79 -34.33 32.01
C TRP A 831 6.95 -34.31 31.00
N ALA A 832 7.48 -33.13 30.67
CA ALA A 832 8.54 -32.93 29.67
C ALA A 832 9.95 -33.06 30.27
N TYR A 833 10.16 -32.59 31.50
CA TYR A 833 11.48 -32.54 32.13
C TYR A 833 11.70 -33.54 33.26
N GLY A 834 10.71 -34.36 33.59
CA GLY A 834 10.72 -35.18 34.80
C GLY A 834 10.43 -34.35 36.07
N SER A 835 10.63 -34.95 37.23
CA SER A 835 10.10 -34.42 38.50
C SER A 835 11.16 -34.16 39.58
N VAL A 836 12.46 -34.22 39.25
CA VAL A 836 13.53 -34.06 40.25
C VAL A 836 14.12 -32.65 40.17
N LEU A 837 13.96 -31.91 41.26
CA LEU A 837 14.45 -30.55 41.45
C LEU A 837 15.67 -30.53 42.36
N CYS A 838 16.57 -29.58 42.13
CA CYS A 838 17.66 -29.33 43.07
C CYS A 838 17.23 -28.36 44.18
N LEU A 839 17.52 -28.71 45.43
CA LEU A 839 17.36 -27.86 46.62
C LEU A 839 18.68 -27.26 47.10
N SER A 840 19.78 -27.60 46.44
CA SER A 840 21.11 -27.02 46.60
C SER A 840 21.70 -26.67 45.24
N PRO A 841 22.71 -25.78 45.16
CA PRO A 841 23.46 -25.57 43.92
C PRO A 841 24.09 -26.88 43.42
N GLN A 842 24.17 -27.04 42.10
CA GLN A 842 24.94 -28.11 41.48
C GLN A 842 26.43 -27.89 41.82
N LEU A 843 27.13 -28.90 42.38
CA LEU A 843 28.48 -28.89 43.02
C LEU A 843 28.58 -28.59 44.54
N GLY A 844 27.53 -28.10 45.22
CA GLY A 844 27.60 -27.78 46.65
C GLY A 844 28.38 -26.50 47.01
N ALA A 845 27.97 -25.87 48.13
CA ALA A 845 28.43 -24.59 48.72
C ALA A 845 28.59 -23.37 47.78
N PHE A 846 27.58 -22.50 47.77
CA PHE A 846 27.66 -21.12 47.27
C PHE A 846 28.49 -20.30 48.28
N ASN A 847 29.63 -19.72 47.88
CA ASN A 847 30.41 -18.85 48.75
C ASN A 847 30.07 -17.39 48.44
N ASN A 848 29.58 -16.69 49.45
CA ASN A 848 28.76 -15.50 49.31
C ASN A 848 29.53 -14.17 49.34
N THR A 849 30.55 -14.05 48.47
CA THR A 849 31.32 -12.80 48.35
C THR A 849 31.00 -11.97 47.12
N ASP A 850 30.02 -12.36 46.29
CA ASP A 850 29.68 -11.58 45.11
C ASP A 850 28.51 -10.60 45.31
N PRO A 851 28.64 -9.34 44.88
CA PRO A 851 27.62 -8.32 45.03
C PRO A 851 26.39 -8.66 44.19
N VAL A 852 25.24 -8.69 44.84
CA VAL A 852 23.93 -8.72 44.18
C VAL A 852 23.79 -7.47 43.30
N ILE A 853 24.02 -7.60 41.99
CA ILE A 853 23.64 -6.57 41.02
C ILE A 853 22.13 -6.69 40.77
N THR A 854 21.43 -5.71 41.31
CA THR A 854 20.02 -5.40 41.07
C THR A 854 19.80 -4.86 39.65
N SER A 855 19.91 -5.72 38.64
CA SER A 855 19.17 -5.60 37.38
C SER A 855 19.37 -6.86 36.53
N ARG A 856 18.49 -7.86 36.66
CA ARG A 856 18.33 -8.86 35.60
C ARG A 856 16.93 -8.71 35.02
N ASN A 857 16.89 -8.28 33.75
CA ASN A 857 15.74 -8.44 32.89
C ASN A 857 15.58 -9.96 32.61
N PRO A 858 14.47 -10.60 33.00
CA PRO A 858 14.28 -12.04 32.87
C PRO A 858 13.95 -12.51 31.44
N TYR A 859 14.09 -11.65 30.42
CA TYR A 859 13.82 -11.96 29.02
C TYR A 859 15.06 -12.15 28.12
N ALA A 860 16.29 -12.11 28.64
CA ALA A 860 17.47 -12.33 27.82
C ALA A 860 17.81 -13.83 27.71
N GLN A 861 17.73 -14.39 26.50
CA GLN A 861 18.47 -15.62 26.19
C GLN A 861 19.96 -15.34 26.41
N ASN A 862 20.59 -16.03 27.36
CA ASN A 862 21.98 -15.77 27.71
C ASN A 862 22.89 -16.46 26.70
N THR A 863 23.26 -15.76 25.64
CA THR A 863 24.10 -16.28 24.54
C THR A 863 25.59 -16.31 24.88
N GLY A 864 25.99 -15.84 26.07
CA GLY A 864 27.38 -15.59 26.43
C GLY A 864 27.96 -14.28 25.89
N TYR A 865 27.19 -13.52 25.09
CA TYR A 865 27.59 -12.23 24.51
C TYR A 865 26.84 -11.04 25.12
N GLY A 866 27.48 -9.87 25.13
CA GLY A 866 26.88 -8.61 25.52
C GLY A 866 26.08 -7.97 24.37
N SER A 867 24.96 -7.31 24.69
CA SER A 867 24.09 -6.66 23.69
C SER A 867 24.55 -5.24 23.31
N TYR A 868 25.37 -4.61 24.15
CA TYR A 868 25.94 -3.27 23.92
C TYR A 868 27.28 -3.16 24.66
N LEU A 869 28.16 -2.29 24.18
CA LEU A 869 29.51 -2.10 24.72
C LEU A 869 29.44 -1.38 26.07
N VAL A 870 30.23 -1.85 27.04
CA VAL A 870 30.27 -1.32 28.40
C VAL A 870 31.73 -1.10 28.79
N ASP A 871 32.06 0.08 29.31
CA ASP A 871 33.41 0.36 29.80
C ASP A 871 33.75 -0.48 31.05
N PRO A 872 35.02 -0.89 31.24
CA PRO A 872 35.42 -1.62 32.43
C PRO A 872 35.18 -0.81 33.71
N PRO A 873 34.89 -1.45 34.86
CA PRO A 873 34.58 -0.75 36.10
C PRO A 873 35.68 0.23 36.53
N ALA A 874 35.26 1.45 36.93
CA ALA A 874 36.18 2.49 37.37
C ALA A 874 37.04 2.04 38.56
N ASN A 875 38.34 2.40 38.57
CA ASN A 875 39.35 2.01 39.56
C ASN A 875 39.75 0.52 39.56
N THR A 876 39.48 -0.23 38.49
CA THR A 876 39.96 -1.61 38.32
C THR A 876 40.96 -1.71 37.17
N THR A 877 41.92 -2.65 37.26
CA THR A 877 42.88 -2.90 36.17
C THR A 877 42.34 -4.04 35.31
N VAL A 878 42.28 -3.86 33.99
CA VAL A 878 41.85 -4.93 33.06
C VAL A 878 42.97 -5.95 32.90
N ALA A 879 42.64 -7.25 32.93
CA ALA A 879 43.61 -8.33 32.77
C ALA A 879 44.30 -8.26 31.40
N THR A 880 45.61 -8.48 31.38
CA THR A 880 46.44 -8.34 30.17
C THR A 880 45.89 -9.17 29.01
N GLY A 881 45.73 -8.53 27.85
CA GLY A 881 45.23 -9.15 26.62
C GLY A 881 43.72 -9.31 26.53
N THR A 882 42.97 -8.98 27.58
CA THR A 882 41.51 -9.06 27.60
C THR A 882 40.89 -8.08 26.60
N THR A 883 39.88 -8.52 25.86
CA THR A 883 39.18 -7.66 24.89
C THR A 883 38.47 -6.50 25.58
N LEU A 884 38.66 -5.29 25.05
CA LEU A 884 37.91 -4.11 25.50
C LEU A 884 36.54 -3.99 24.82
N ARG A 885 36.26 -4.79 23.79
CA ARG A 885 34.93 -4.89 23.17
C ARG A 885 34.04 -5.81 23.98
N CYS A 886 33.75 -5.39 25.21
CA CYS A 886 33.00 -6.18 26.17
C CYS A 886 31.73 -5.47 26.59
N GLY A 887 30.62 -6.20 26.67
CA GLY A 887 29.34 -5.69 27.17
C GLY A 887 29.06 -6.07 28.63
N ARG A 888 29.86 -6.96 29.23
CA ARG A 888 29.78 -7.33 30.66
C ARG A 888 31.15 -7.70 31.21
N TRP A 889 31.52 -7.10 32.34
CA TRP A 889 32.80 -7.29 33.00
C TRP A 889 32.63 -7.97 34.36
N HIS A 890 33.54 -8.87 34.72
CA HIS A 890 33.66 -9.46 36.05
C HIS A 890 34.99 -9.07 36.68
N VAL A 891 34.98 -8.61 37.93
CA VAL A 891 36.20 -8.28 38.68
C VAL A 891 36.50 -9.42 39.61
N ALA A 892 37.61 -10.13 39.39
CA ALA A 892 37.90 -11.34 40.14
C ALA A 892 38.06 -11.06 41.64
N ALA A 893 37.42 -11.85 42.50
CA ALA A 893 37.54 -11.79 43.95
C ALA A 893 38.51 -12.85 44.50
N GLU A 894 38.91 -12.73 45.77
CA GLU A 894 39.73 -13.75 46.43
C GLU A 894 38.97 -15.09 46.52
N ASN A 895 39.62 -16.17 46.08
CA ASN A 895 39.11 -17.56 46.08
C ASN A 895 37.99 -17.87 45.07
N GLU A 896 37.82 -17.09 44.01
CA GLU A 896 36.96 -17.45 42.88
C GLU A 896 37.58 -18.51 41.97
N SER A 897 36.74 -19.20 41.19
CA SER A 897 37.18 -20.12 40.14
C SER A 897 36.64 -19.69 38.78
N CYS A 898 37.38 -19.96 37.71
CA CYS A 898 36.92 -19.64 36.36
C CYS A 898 35.58 -20.30 36.02
N ALA A 899 35.37 -21.53 36.50
CA ALA A 899 34.11 -22.24 36.32
C ALA A 899 32.94 -21.52 37.03
N GLY A 900 33.19 -20.99 38.24
CA GLY A 900 32.22 -20.17 38.98
C GLY A 900 31.82 -18.91 38.21
N ILE A 901 32.80 -18.17 37.70
CA ILE A 901 32.59 -16.94 36.91
C ILE A 901 31.79 -17.24 35.62
N CYS A 902 32.18 -18.29 34.89
CA CYS A 902 31.48 -18.73 33.67
C CYS A 902 30.01 -19.06 33.92
N MET A 903 29.74 -19.78 35.01
CA MET A 903 28.38 -20.16 35.41
C MET A 903 27.56 -18.96 35.87
N GLN A 904 28.17 -18.04 36.62
CA GLN A 904 27.51 -16.86 37.15
C GLN A 904 27.09 -15.89 36.05
N ASP A 905 28.00 -15.62 35.11
CA ASP A 905 27.77 -14.66 34.03
C ASP A 905 27.15 -15.31 32.78
N GLY A 906 27.07 -16.63 32.77
CA GLY A 906 26.51 -17.42 31.67
C GLY A 906 27.29 -17.24 30.37
N ILE A 907 28.61 -17.37 30.47
CA ILE A 907 29.57 -17.43 29.37
C ILE A 907 30.22 -18.81 29.35
N THR A 908 30.41 -19.40 28.16
CA THR A 908 31.09 -20.70 28.04
C THR A 908 32.57 -20.58 28.40
N SER A 909 33.17 -21.62 29.00
CA SER A 909 34.59 -21.63 29.36
C SER A 909 35.53 -21.39 28.17
N SER A 910 35.19 -21.91 26.99
CA SER A 910 35.95 -21.69 25.75
C SER A 910 35.96 -20.21 25.35
N LEU A 911 34.80 -19.56 25.31
CA LEU A 911 34.68 -18.14 25.02
C LEU A 911 35.33 -17.26 26.10
N PHE A 912 35.17 -17.61 27.37
CA PHE A 912 35.77 -16.87 28.49
C PHE A 912 37.30 -16.91 28.44
N LEU A 913 37.91 -18.06 28.13
CA LEU A 913 39.36 -18.17 27.94
C LEU A 913 39.83 -17.45 26.68
N ALA A 914 39.04 -17.50 25.60
CA ALA A 914 39.38 -16.83 24.34
C ALA A 914 39.43 -15.31 24.50
N VAL A 915 38.48 -14.73 25.24
CA VAL A 915 38.38 -13.27 25.42
C VAL A 915 39.29 -12.72 26.51
N ASN A 916 39.87 -13.60 27.33
CA ASN A 916 40.80 -13.30 28.42
C ASN A 916 42.11 -14.12 28.28
N PRO A 917 42.99 -13.82 27.31
CA PRO A 917 44.15 -14.66 26.96
C PRO A 917 45.22 -14.78 28.04
N SER A 918 45.16 -13.98 29.11
CA SER A 918 46.01 -14.16 30.30
C SER A 918 45.67 -15.42 31.10
N LEU A 919 44.49 -16.01 30.87
CA LEU A 919 44.03 -17.24 31.47
C LEU A 919 44.28 -18.42 30.52
N ASN A 920 44.63 -19.59 31.06
CA ASN A 920 44.86 -20.80 30.27
C ASN A 920 44.00 -21.96 30.79
N LEU A 921 43.62 -22.87 29.90
CA LEU A 921 42.68 -23.95 30.20
C LEU A 921 43.16 -24.89 31.32
N ALA A 922 44.47 -25.15 31.41
CA ALA A 922 45.05 -26.10 32.36
C ALA A 922 45.16 -25.55 33.81
N ALA A 923 45.21 -24.23 33.97
CA ALA A 923 45.41 -23.55 35.26
C ALA A 923 44.59 -22.26 35.36
N CYS A 924 43.37 -22.24 34.81
CA CYS A 924 42.57 -21.01 34.68
C CYS A 924 42.32 -20.34 36.04
N THR A 925 41.85 -21.12 37.02
CA THR A 925 41.55 -20.62 38.36
C THR A 925 42.78 -20.07 39.07
N GLU A 926 43.96 -20.67 38.87
CA GLU A 926 45.21 -20.19 39.45
C GLU A 926 45.73 -18.91 38.75
N GLY A 927 45.24 -18.62 37.54
CA GLY A 927 45.57 -17.43 36.76
C GLY A 927 44.69 -16.20 37.05
N LEU A 928 43.64 -16.34 37.88
CA LEU A 928 42.80 -15.22 38.30
C LEU A 928 43.53 -14.34 39.32
N VAL A 929 43.57 -13.04 39.08
CA VAL A 929 44.20 -12.07 39.99
C VAL A 929 43.11 -11.26 40.69
N PRO A 930 42.98 -11.34 42.03
CA PRO A 930 41.97 -10.58 42.75
C PRO A 930 42.08 -9.06 42.49
N GLY A 931 40.96 -8.41 42.20
CA GLY A 931 40.87 -6.99 41.88
C GLY A 931 41.08 -6.63 40.41
N VAL A 932 41.28 -7.62 39.53
CA VAL A 932 41.47 -7.43 38.08
C VAL A 932 40.18 -7.75 37.31
N ALA A 933 39.86 -6.95 36.29
CA ALA A 933 38.66 -7.11 35.47
C ALA A 933 38.89 -8.02 34.24
N TYR A 934 37.98 -8.97 34.04
CA TYR A 934 37.93 -9.93 32.94
C TYR A 934 36.61 -9.77 32.17
N CYS A 935 36.62 -10.00 30.86
CA CYS A 935 35.42 -9.89 30.03
C CYS A 935 34.58 -11.17 30.12
N THR A 936 33.30 -11.06 30.51
CA THR A 936 32.36 -12.19 30.69
C THR A 936 31.11 -12.09 29.82
N GLY A 937 31.03 -11.05 28.98
CA GLY A 937 30.04 -10.91 27.93
C GLY A 937 30.63 -10.12 26.77
N PRO A 938 31.55 -10.70 25.99
CA PRO A 938 32.12 -10.02 24.84
C PRO A 938 31.03 -9.59 23.85
N MET A 939 31.28 -8.53 23.08
CA MET A 939 30.44 -8.23 21.92
C MET A 939 30.62 -9.32 20.86
N ALA A 940 29.58 -9.61 20.08
CA ALA A 940 29.76 -10.42 18.87
C ALA A 940 30.86 -9.76 17.99
N GLY A 941 31.91 -10.49 17.65
CA GLY A 941 33.10 -9.93 16.97
C GLY A 941 34.20 -9.37 17.88
N TRP A 942 34.25 -9.69 19.17
CA TRP A 942 35.27 -9.21 20.10
C TRP A 942 36.74 -9.53 19.71
N ASN A 943 36.95 -10.52 18.84
CA ASN A 943 38.27 -10.98 18.40
C ASN A 943 38.78 -10.27 17.13
N TYR A 944 38.05 -9.27 16.62
CA TYR A 944 38.54 -8.42 15.54
C TYR A 944 39.67 -7.52 16.05
N THR A 945 40.91 -7.84 15.69
CA THR A 945 42.06 -6.95 15.89
C THR A 945 42.02 -5.83 14.86
N VAL A 946 41.70 -4.61 15.31
CA VAL A 946 41.95 -3.39 14.54
C VAL A 946 43.47 -3.19 14.49
N GLY A 947 44.05 -3.21 13.29
CA GLY A 947 45.45 -2.80 13.11
C GLY A 947 45.59 -1.34 13.53
N SER A 948 46.42 -1.08 14.54
CA SER A 948 46.74 0.26 15.05
C SER A 948 47.19 1.21 13.94
N SER A 949 46.48 2.32 13.79
CA SER A 949 47.05 3.61 13.39
C SER A 949 47.78 4.24 14.58
#